data_AF-A0A6V8SHM4-F1
#
_entry.id   AF-A0A6V8SHM4-F1
#
_cell.length_a   1.000
_cell.length_b   1.000
_cell.length_c   1.000
_cell.angle_alpha   90.00
_cell.angle_beta   90.00
_cell.angle_gamma   90.00
#
_symmetry.space_group_name_H-M   'P 1'
#
loop_
_entity.id
_entity.type
_entity.pdbx_description
1 polymer ?
#
loop_
_entity_poly.entity_id
_entity_poly.type
_entity_poly.pdbx_seq_one_letter_code
_entity_poly.pdbx_strand_id
1 'polypeptide(L)'
;MKKIDKIYCYLEEHTKKLSKENILDDVGFTSVQIAEELNMLRNNVSRELNELLRLGKIIKIKERPVRFIHRGIVEEVLGIDPAHSIIEVRSIKELICSNSEKDPFKLLIGSERSLKNQIEQAKAAILYPPSGLNTLIVGPTGVGKTLFAKIMYNYGKFVGKFSDKSPFVVFNCADYYNNSQLLLDHIFGHIKGAYTGADTEKQGLVEKANGGILFLDEIHRLPPEGQEMIFYFMDTGEYGKLGETERNRKSNVLIVSATTEESDSYMLKTFMRRIPITITIPSLQERDNEEKVQIIKYLLLNEAHRVNKPIKASVEVVKALIGSATYGNIGQLKSNVQLTCAKGFLECINDEKEYIELDFKTLTPNIKDGFFEIVRDRREFQNLDTIVDAPIFISPDGYKGVVDSGDSYEPPFNLYKLIEDKLSLLKEEGVDDDYINKFITTDVNIHIKSFYNKFTKNNESKDRILKIVDKNILDFAEEVKFIAEKELGRKYSDRFTYALSLHMSAFFKRVKEKKDYSRKKYSTVSIHDIEYEVALKIKDMISEKFNLYVPEVEVTYIAILLKSTEEESKGDVGIIVAAHGNSTASSMVNVVKGLLGNSNISAVDMPLDVSPKKILEVVIERVKEMDNGRGVLLLVDMGSLVKFDTTITERTGIQVRSIDMVSTPLILEAVRKSSILDMDLIDIYNSLKDFKGYNDYSNEKVYLEDKVIVTVCSSGKGTAEKLKEIVEKVVLNLTGENMKIIPIGIRDLDKKIKELQKQHTIVAVIGVKRPKEQLPFISLEKLIDGNGESMLRELLNNNNLSVINNSKDVVIRDICENSLEEFLTYLNPKKIIGTLMEFIGKLEENLNAEINNNTKISIISHVAIALERMITNEGLKYTDDKDSLDPNIVEAVNSSCEVFKRYLKLQLTEDEKYFICQMLL
;
A
#
# COMPACT_ATOMS: atom_id res chain seq x y z
N MET A 1 30.94 16.36 57.06
CA MET A 1 30.09 15.40 56.33
C MET A 1 28.65 15.59 56.73
N LYS A 2 27.74 15.70 55.75
CA LYS A 2 26.29 15.71 56.03
C LYS A 2 25.87 14.33 56.55
N LYS A 3 24.70 14.25 57.20
CA LYS A 3 24.16 12.99 57.77
C LYS A 3 23.96 11.93 56.67
N ILE A 4 23.42 12.33 55.51
CA ILE A 4 23.28 11.48 54.33
C ILE A 4 24.63 10.88 53.85
N ASP A 5 25.70 11.68 53.85
CA ASP A 5 27.02 11.22 53.41
C ASP A 5 27.58 10.15 54.36
N LYS A 6 27.36 10.29 55.67
CA LYS A 6 27.80 9.30 56.67
C LYS A 6 27.14 7.94 56.46
N ILE A 7 25.83 7.94 56.18
CA ILE A 7 25.06 6.72 55.93
C ILE A 7 25.47 6.08 54.60
N TYR A 8 25.74 6.90 53.57
CA TYR A 8 26.20 6.42 52.27
C TYR A 8 27.59 5.76 52.36
N CYS A 9 28.58 6.42 52.99
CA CYS A 9 29.91 5.86 53.19
C CYS A 9 29.87 4.60 54.06
N TYR A 10 29.02 4.57 55.09
CA TYR A 10 28.82 3.37 55.90
C TYR A 10 28.37 2.18 55.06
N LEU A 11 27.35 2.37 54.20
CA LEU A 11 26.87 1.31 53.32
C LEU A 11 27.92 0.90 52.30
N GLU A 12 28.69 1.85 51.77
CA GLU A 12 29.78 1.55 50.83
C GLU A 12 30.87 0.67 51.48
N GLU A 13 31.39 1.05 52.64
CA GLU A 13 32.44 0.29 53.34
C GLU A 13 31.98 -1.10 53.80
N HIS A 14 30.76 -1.21 54.29
CA HIS A 14 30.24 -2.48 54.80
C HIS A 14 29.75 -3.40 53.70
N THR A 15 29.23 -2.87 52.59
CA THR A 15 28.88 -3.69 51.41
C THR A 15 30.13 -4.27 50.75
N LYS A 16 31.24 -3.50 50.69
CA LYS A 16 32.55 -4.00 50.16
C LYS A 16 33.09 -5.22 50.90
N LYS A 17 32.71 -5.42 52.17
CA LYS A 17 33.17 -6.55 52.99
C LYS A 17 32.34 -7.84 52.78
N LEU A 18 31.22 -7.77 52.05
CA LEU A 18 30.38 -8.93 51.78
C LEU A 18 30.91 -9.75 50.60
N SER A 19 30.91 -11.08 50.74
CA SER A 19 31.18 -11.98 49.62
C SER A 19 30.00 -12.00 48.63
N LYS A 20 30.26 -12.46 47.40
CA LYS A 20 29.21 -12.64 46.38
C LYS A 20 28.06 -13.52 46.87
N GLU A 21 28.35 -14.58 47.63
CA GLU A 21 27.34 -15.48 48.22
C GLU A 21 26.48 -14.76 49.27
N ASN A 22 27.09 -13.93 50.14
CA ASN A 22 26.34 -13.16 51.13
C ASN A 22 25.41 -12.13 50.49
N ILE A 23 25.86 -11.48 49.41
CA ILE A 23 25.03 -10.53 48.65
C ILE A 23 23.85 -11.26 47.99
N LEU A 24 24.07 -12.47 47.47
CA LEU A 24 23.03 -13.31 46.86
C LEU A 24 21.99 -13.81 47.87
N ASP A 25 22.37 -14.04 49.12
CA ASP A 25 21.47 -14.48 50.20
C ASP A 25 20.83 -13.31 50.97
N ASP A 26 20.67 -12.16 50.30
CA ASP A 26 19.95 -10.99 50.81
C ASP A 26 20.52 -10.42 52.12
N VAL A 27 21.82 -10.61 52.36
CA VAL A 27 22.52 -10.02 53.50
C VAL A 27 22.73 -8.54 53.24
N GLY A 28 22.13 -7.71 54.09
CA GLY A 28 22.21 -6.25 54.03
C GLY A 28 21.94 -5.61 55.39
N PHE A 29 21.96 -4.28 55.45
CA PHE A 29 21.97 -3.54 56.71
C PHE A 29 20.60 -2.95 57.04
N THR A 30 20.12 -3.19 58.25
CA THR A 30 18.84 -2.63 58.70
C THR A 30 18.98 -1.20 59.20
N SER A 31 17.89 -0.44 59.15
CA SER A 31 17.86 0.93 59.73
C SER A 31 18.23 1.00 61.22
N VAL A 32 18.08 -0.09 61.96
CA VAL A 32 18.42 -0.17 63.39
C VAL A 32 19.93 -0.34 63.56
N GLN A 33 20.55 -1.26 62.82
CA GLN A 33 22.00 -1.49 62.85
C GLN A 33 22.78 -0.23 62.46
N ILE A 34 22.36 0.44 61.38
CA ILE A 34 23.00 1.68 60.91
C ILE A 34 22.87 2.80 61.97
N ALA A 35 21.74 2.84 62.69
CA ALA A 35 21.49 3.83 63.74
C ALA A 35 22.38 3.63 64.97
N GLU A 36 22.57 2.38 65.39
CA GLU A 36 23.44 2.01 66.52
C GLU A 36 24.92 2.30 66.20
N GLU A 37 25.41 1.88 65.03
CA GLU A 37 26.82 2.04 64.66
C GLU A 37 27.21 3.50 64.38
N LEU A 38 26.30 4.30 63.83
CA LEU A 38 26.56 5.73 63.58
C LEU A 38 26.18 6.65 64.75
N ASN A 39 25.69 6.08 65.86
CA ASN A 39 25.15 6.81 67.01
C ASN A 39 24.12 7.89 66.59
N MET A 40 23.14 7.48 65.78
CA MET A 40 22.09 8.32 65.21
C MET A 40 20.71 7.81 65.61
N LEU A 41 19.71 8.70 65.71
CA LEU A 41 18.33 8.26 65.90
C LEU A 41 17.82 7.51 64.66
N ARG A 42 17.15 6.36 64.86
CA ARG A 42 16.60 5.50 63.79
C ARG A 42 15.72 6.25 62.79
N ASN A 43 14.87 7.16 63.26
CA ASN A 43 13.98 7.96 62.42
C ASN A 43 14.77 8.85 61.43
N ASN A 44 15.89 9.43 61.87
CA ASN A 44 16.78 10.19 61.01
C ASN A 44 17.43 9.27 59.97
N VAL A 45 17.95 8.10 60.38
CA VAL A 45 18.54 7.14 59.45
C VAL A 45 17.54 6.68 58.39
N SER A 46 16.30 6.35 58.77
CA SER A 46 15.24 5.98 57.83
C SER A 46 14.91 7.10 56.83
N ARG A 47 14.92 8.36 57.27
CA ARG A 47 14.68 9.52 56.39
C ARG A 47 15.77 9.64 55.32
N GLU A 48 17.04 9.61 55.74
CA GLU A 48 18.17 9.76 54.81
C GLU A 48 18.33 8.51 53.90
N LEU A 49 18.00 7.30 54.37
CA LEU A 49 17.97 6.09 53.54
C LEU A 49 16.91 6.19 52.42
N ASN A 50 15.72 6.72 52.71
CA ASN A 50 14.71 6.97 51.68
C ASN A 50 15.16 8.04 50.68
N GLU A 51 15.96 9.02 51.10
CA GLU A 51 16.55 10.02 50.21
C GLU A 51 17.63 9.41 49.31
N LEU A 52 18.53 8.59 49.87
CA LEU A 52 19.52 7.82 49.09
C LEU A 52 18.87 6.84 48.12
N LEU A 53 17.73 6.28 48.49
CA LEU A 53 16.88 5.47 47.62
C LEU A 53 16.37 6.31 46.44
N ARG A 54 15.77 7.48 46.69
CA ARG A 54 15.33 8.39 45.61
C ARG A 54 16.44 8.82 44.67
N LEU A 55 17.66 8.98 45.20
CA LEU A 55 18.86 9.31 44.43
C LEU A 55 19.45 8.10 43.66
N GLY A 56 18.85 6.91 43.79
CA GLY A 56 19.28 5.70 43.09
C GLY A 56 20.62 5.13 43.55
N LYS A 57 21.12 5.52 44.72
CA LYS A 57 22.46 5.17 45.22
C LYS A 57 22.53 3.85 46.00
N ILE A 58 21.41 3.35 46.48
CA ILE A 58 21.31 2.15 47.31
C ILE A 58 20.14 1.27 46.86
N ILE A 59 20.17 -0.02 47.17
CA ILE A 59 19.09 -0.97 46.90
C ILE A 59 18.41 -1.33 48.24
N LYS A 60 17.08 -1.39 48.25
CA LYS A 60 16.25 -1.79 49.38
C LYS A 60 15.64 -3.17 49.16
N ILE A 61 15.89 -4.08 50.11
CA ILE A 61 15.37 -5.45 50.11
C ILE A 61 14.11 -5.48 50.98
N LYS A 62 12.96 -5.82 50.38
CA LYS A 62 11.62 -5.73 51.00
C LYS A 62 11.27 -6.88 51.95
N GLU A 63 12.24 -7.69 52.36
CA GLU A 63 12.02 -8.69 53.41
C GLU A 63 11.89 -8.04 54.80
N ARG A 64 11.32 -8.76 55.76
CA ARG A 64 11.25 -8.31 57.15
C ARG A 64 12.31 -9.08 57.96
N PRO A 65 13.29 -8.42 58.58
CA PRO A 65 13.49 -6.96 58.65
C PRO A 65 14.02 -6.35 57.34
N VAL A 66 13.59 -5.11 57.01
CA VAL A 66 13.99 -4.40 55.79
C VAL A 66 15.48 -4.07 55.82
N ARG A 67 16.18 -4.40 54.73
CA ARG A 67 17.64 -4.23 54.59
C ARG A 67 17.97 -3.31 53.43
N PHE A 68 19.13 -2.67 53.53
CA PHE A 68 19.67 -1.74 52.53
C PHE A 68 21.10 -2.12 52.20
N ILE A 69 21.48 -1.97 50.94
CA ILE A 69 22.82 -2.31 50.44
C ILE A 69 23.29 -1.28 49.41
N HIS A 70 24.61 -1.08 49.29
CA HIS A 70 25.16 -0.11 48.35
C HIS A 70 25.07 -0.61 46.90
N ARG A 71 24.44 0.18 46.03
CA ARG A 71 24.14 -0.23 44.65
C ARG A 71 25.40 -0.49 43.82
N GLY A 72 26.31 0.48 43.73
CA GLY A 72 27.49 0.39 42.85
C GLY A 72 28.43 -0.78 43.17
N ILE A 73 28.43 -1.28 44.41
CA ILE A 73 29.27 -2.43 44.78
C ILE A 73 28.57 -3.74 44.41
N VAL A 74 27.25 -3.81 44.59
CA VAL A 74 26.47 -4.97 44.15
C VAL A 74 26.59 -5.14 42.63
N GLU A 75 26.58 -4.04 41.88
CA GLU A 75 26.81 -4.02 40.43
C GLU A 75 28.19 -4.57 40.06
N GLU A 76 29.24 -4.05 40.71
CA GLU A 76 30.63 -4.46 40.49
C GLU A 76 30.85 -5.95 40.83
N VAL A 77 30.32 -6.42 41.97
CA VAL A 77 30.50 -7.81 42.45
C VAL A 77 29.69 -8.82 41.64
N LEU A 78 28.51 -8.44 41.14
CA LEU A 78 27.65 -9.33 40.35
C LEU A 78 27.93 -9.28 38.85
N GLY A 79 28.67 -8.29 38.35
CA GLY A 79 28.95 -8.12 36.92
C GLY A 79 27.68 -7.79 36.12
N ILE A 80 26.74 -7.08 36.73
CA ILE A 80 25.48 -6.66 36.14
C ILE A 80 25.60 -5.17 35.83
N ASP A 81 25.16 -4.75 34.64
CA ASP A 81 24.93 -3.35 34.30
C ASP A 81 23.42 -3.06 34.42
N PRO A 82 22.92 -2.61 35.58
CA PRO A 82 21.47 -2.49 35.77
C PRO A 82 20.96 -1.17 35.18
N ALA A 83 19.79 -1.26 34.56
CA ALA A 83 18.97 -0.10 34.26
C ALA A 83 18.83 0.81 35.50
N HIS A 84 18.89 2.13 35.30
CA HIS A 84 18.91 3.14 36.37
C HIS A 84 17.74 3.06 37.39
N SER A 85 16.69 2.28 37.14
CA SER A 85 15.41 2.31 37.85
C SER A 85 15.15 1.22 38.92
N ILE A 86 16.01 0.19 39.11
CA ILE A 86 15.77 -0.82 40.16
C ILE A 86 16.43 -0.39 41.47
N ILE A 87 15.58 0.05 42.40
CA ILE A 87 16.02 0.56 43.70
C ILE A 87 15.38 -0.24 44.85
N GLU A 88 14.31 -0.99 44.59
CA GLU A 88 13.68 -1.87 45.57
C GLU A 88 13.45 -3.28 44.99
N VAL A 89 13.91 -4.32 45.68
CA VAL A 89 13.81 -5.73 45.27
C VAL A 89 13.21 -6.58 46.39
N ARG A 90 12.62 -7.75 46.07
CA ARG A 90 12.23 -8.71 47.11
C ARG A 90 13.42 -9.60 47.49
N SER A 91 14.24 -9.96 46.51
CA SER A 91 15.52 -10.65 46.70
C SER A 91 16.53 -10.16 45.66
N ILE A 92 17.81 -10.08 46.03
CA ILE A 92 18.93 -9.75 45.15
C ILE A 92 19.08 -10.80 44.04
N LYS A 93 18.62 -12.04 44.24
CA LYS A 93 18.55 -13.06 43.17
C LYS A 93 17.67 -12.63 41.99
N GLU A 94 16.66 -11.77 42.22
CA GLU A 94 15.81 -11.23 41.14
C GLU A 94 16.60 -10.35 40.15
N LEU A 95 17.70 -9.73 40.59
CA LEU A 95 18.56 -8.89 39.73
C LEU A 95 19.38 -9.71 38.73
N ILE A 96 19.62 -10.99 39.01
CA ILE A 96 20.40 -11.90 38.14
C ILE A 96 19.48 -12.65 37.18
N CYS A 97 18.28 -13.03 37.62
CA CYS A 97 17.35 -13.84 36.84
C CYS A 97 16.62 -13.10 35.71
N SER A 98 16.85 -11.80 35.48
CA SER A 98 16.10 -11.02 34.50
C SER A 98 16.56 -11.16 33.04
N ASN A 99 17.75 -11.73 32.75
CA ASN A 99 18.30 -11.71 31.38
C ASN A 99 18.71 -13.05 30.73
N SER A 100 18.52 -14.23 31.34
CA SER A 100 18.98 -15.48 30.68
C SER A 100 18.16 -16.77 30.83
N GLU A 101 17.02 -16.82 31.55
CA GLU A 101 16.32 -18.10 31.82
C GLU A 101 14.78 -18.07 31.71
N LYS A 102 14.20 -17.24 30.84
CA LYS A 102 12.76 -17.34 30.56
C LYS A 102 12.52 -17.85 29.15
N ASP A 103 11.79 -18.96 29.07
CA ASP A 103 11.19 -19.49 27.84
C ASP A 103 10.59 -18.33 27.02
N PRO A 104 11.10 -18.06 25.79
CA PRO A 104 10.64 -16.96 24.95
C PRO A 104 9.13 -16.95 24.71
N PHE A 105 8.45 -18.09 24.76
CA PHE A 105 6.99 -18.13 24.62
C PHE A 105 6.24 -17.56 25.81
N LYS A 106 6.81 -17.58 27.03
CA LYS A 106 6.18 -16.98 28.22
C LYS A 106 6.10 -15.45 28.16
N LEU A 107 6.82 -14.85 27.22
CA LEU A 107 6.79 -13.42 26.95
C LEU A 107 5.56 -13.01 26.11
N LEU A 108 4.90 -13.96 25.44
CA LEU A 108 3.70 -13.67 24.65
C LEU A 108 2.49 -13.45 25.56
N ILE A 109 1.73 -12.40 25.24
CA ILE A 109 0.42 -12.15 25.83
C ILE A 109 -0.52 -13.27 25.39
N GLY A 110 -1.14 -13.93 26.37
CA GLY A 110 -1.99 -15.10 26.14
C GLY A 110 -1.27 -16.45 26.17
N SER A 111 0.00 -16.48 26.59
CA SER A 111 0.80 -17.73 26.62
C SER A 111 0.21 -18.84 27.48
N GLU A 112 -0.47 -18.51 28.57
CA GLU A 112 -1.17 -19.46 29.44
C GLU A 112 -2.69 -19.52 29.16
N ARG A 113 -3.15 -18.88 28.08
CA ARG A 113 -4.56 -18.71 27.72
C ARG A 113 -4.80 -19.01 26.23
N SER A 114 -5.19 -18.01 25.43
CA SER A 114 -5.61 -18.20 24.03
C SER A 114 -4.53 -18.80 23.13
N LEU A 115 -3.26 -18.68 23.50
CA LEU A 115 -2.12 -19.20 22.73
C LEU A 115 -1.50 -20.47 23.32
N LYS A 116 -2.04 -21.02 24.42
CA LYS A 116 -1.41 -22.14 25.13
C LYS A 116 -1.18 -23.35 24.23
N ASN A 117 -2.24 -23.80 23.54
CA ASN A 117 -2.18 -24.97 22.66
C ASN A 117 -1.24 -24.71 21.46
N GLN A 118 -1.30 -23.51 20.90
CA GLN A 118 -0.46 -23.07 19.78
C GLN A 118 1.02 -23.08 20.18
N ILE A 119 1.33 -22.65 21.41
CA ILE A 119 2.69 -22.68 21.96
C ILE A 119 3.15 -24.12 22.17
N GLU A 120 2.30 -25.02 22.68
CA GLU A 120 2.65 -26.43 22.83
C GLU A 120 2.95 -27.09 21.48
N GLN A 121 2.14 -26.83 20.45
CA GLN A 121 2.39 -27.28 19.08
C GLN A 121 3.70 -26.70 18.51
N ALA A 122 3.96 -25.41 18.73
CA ALA A 122 5.18 -24.75 18.29
C ALA A 122 6.44 -25.34 18.96
N LYS A 123 6.38 -25.60 20.26
CA LYS A 123 7.46 -26.26 21.01
C LYS A 123 7.71 -27.67 20.48
N ALA A 124 6.65 -28.44 20.23
CA ALA A 124 6.76 -29.78 19.66
C ALA A 124 7.41 -29.73 18.26
N ALA A 125 6.99 -28.79 17.42
CA ALA A 125 7.55 -28.61 16.08
C ALA A 125 9.05 -28.29 16.08
N ILE A 126 9.52 -27.46 17.02
CA ILE A 126 10.95 -27.13 17.14
C ILE A 126 11.76 -28.29 17.72
N LEU A 127 11.24 -28.97 18.75
CA LEU A 127 11.99 -29.97 19.53
C LEU A 127 12.08 -31.34 18.85
N TYR A 128 11.14 -31.68 17.97
CA TYR A 128 11.05 -33.01 17.39
C TYR A 128 12.34 -33.38 16.62
N PRO A 129 13.00 -34.52 16.93
CA PRO A 129 14.21 -34.95 16.24
C PRO A 129 13.90 -35.56 14.85
N PRO A 130 14.86 -35.54 13.90
CA PRO A 130 16.21 -34.98 14.00
C PRO A 130 16.28 -33.47 13.68
N SER A 131 15.37 -32.91 12.88
CA SER A 131 15.48 -31.53 12.34
C SER A 131 14.27 -30.62 12.61
N GLY A 132 13.37 -31.02 13.50
CA GLY A 132 12.08 -30.33 13.71
C GLY A 132 11.02 -30.78 12.71
N LEU A 133 9.82 -30.19 12.82
CA LEU A 133 8.68 -30.44 11.94
C LEU A 133 8.30 -29.16 11.20
N ASN A 134 8.20 -29.25 9.87
CA ASN A 134 7.70 -28.14 9.07
C ASN A 134 6.31 -27.73 9.56
N THR A 135 6.09 -26.42 9.67
CA THR A 135 4.93 -25.88 10.36
C THR A 135 4.21 -24.86 9.48
N LEU A 136 2.88 -24.95 9.40
CA LEU A 136 2.03 -23.90 8.82
C LEU A 136 1.32 -23.14 9.93
N ILE A 137 1.47 -21.83 9.94
CA ILE A 137 0.78 -20.91 10.84
C ILE A 137 -0.41 -20.32 10.09
N VAL A 138 -1.62 -20.63 10.54
CA VAL A 138 -2.86 -20.13 9.95
C VAL A 138 -3.45 -19.06 10.85
N GLY A 139 -3.94 -17.98 10.27
CA GLY A 139 -4.73 -17.01 11.03
C GLY A 139 -4.95 -15.72 10.25
N PRO A 140 -5.96 -14.92 10.63
CA PRO A 140 -6.30 -13.69 9.93
C PRO A 140 -5.14 -12.69 9.79
N THR A 141 -5.33 -11.70 8.92
CA THR A 141 -4.37 -10.60 8.76
C THR A 141 -4.18 -9.84 10.08
N GLY A 142 -2.93 -9.55 10.45
CA GLY A 142 -2.62 -8.72 11.61
C GLY A 142 -2.75 -9.38 12.98
N VAL A 143 -2.86 -10.72 13.08
CA VAL A 143 -2.88 -11.45 14.39
C VAL A 143 -1.49 -11.71 15.00
N GLY A 144 -0.41 -11.42 14.27
CA GLY A 144 0.97 -11.56 14.75
C GLY A 144 1.70 -12.85 14.33
N LYS A 145 1.37 -13.44 13.17
CA LYS A 145 2.01 -14.66 12.63
C LYS A 145 3.55 -14.56 12.55
N THR A 146 4.06 -13.45 12.02
CA THR A 146 5.50 -13.18 11.91
C THR A 146 6.19 -13.09 13.28
N LEU A 147 5.54 -12.45 14.27
CA LEU A 147 6.04 -12.40 15.65
C LEU A 147 6.09 -13.81 16.25
N PHE A 148 5.04 -14.60 16.06
CA PHE A 148 4.97 -15.97 16.56
C PHE A 148 6.10 -16.84 15.98
N ALA A 149 6.35 -16.77 14.67
CA ALA A 149 7.47 -17.47 14.02
C ALA A 149 8.84 -17.03 14.54
N LYS A 150 9.03 -15.72 14.83
CA LYS A 150 10.27 -15.22 15.44
C LYS A 150 10.46 -15.75 16.86
N ILE A 151 9.38 -15.91 17.64
CA ILE A 151 9.44 -16.54 18.96
C ILE A 151 9.77 -18.04 18.84
N MET A 152 9.24 -18.76 17.84
CA MET A 152 9.64 -20.15 17.57
C MET A 152 11.14 -20.27 17.33
N TYR A 153 11.72 -19.38 16.52
CA TYR A 153 13.16 -19.32 16.30
C TYR A 153 13.95 -19.02 17.58
N ASN A 154 13.54 -18.02 18.35
CA ASN A 154 14.18 -17.68 19.62
C ASN A 154 14.10 -18.82 20.63
N TYR A 155 12.98 -19.55 20.66
CA TYR A 155 12.83 -20.75 21.48
C TYR A 155 13.79 -21.85 21.03
N GLY A 156 13.95 -22.06 19.73
CA GLY A 156 14.93 -23.01 19.20
C GLY A 156 16.38 -22.66 19.58
N LYS A 157 16.74 -21.37 19.64
CA LYS A 157 18.03 -20.93 20.22
C LYS A 157 18.10 -21.22 21.72
N PHE A 158 17.05 -20.88 22.45
CA PHE A 158 16.97 -21.08 23.90
C PHE A 158 17.17 -22.55 24.32
N VAL A 159 16.59 -23.51 23.59
CA VAL A 159 16.73 -24.95 23.87
C VAL A 159 17.97 -25.58 23.22
N GLY A 160 18.84 -24.78 22.60
CA GLY A 160 20.07 -25.26 21.95
C GLY A 160 19.85 -26.04 20.65
N LYS A 161 18.65 -25.99 20.05
CA LYS A 161 18.35 -26.60 18.74
C LYS A 161 19.04 -25.85 17.60
N PHE A 162 19.07 -24.53 17.71
CA PHE A 162 19.76 -23.64 16.77
C PHE A 162 20.93 -22.96 17.46
N SER A 163 22.04 -22.82 16.75
CA SER A 163 23.18 -22.04 17.23
C SER A 163 22.88 -20.54 17.19
N ASP A 164 23.66 -19.72 17.90
CA ASP A 164 23.51 -18.26 17.83
C ASP A 164 23.69 -17.70 16.41
N LYS A 165 24.48 -18.39 15.58
CA LYS A 165 24.75 -18.05 14.17
C LYS A 165 23.73 -18.62 13.19
N SER A 166 22.82 -19.49 13.62
CA SER A 166 21.81 -20.09 12.76
C SER A 166 20.89 -18.99 12.20
N PRO A 167 20.66 -18.92 10.88
CA PRO A 167 19.89 -17.83 10.27
C PRO A 167 18.38 -17.94 10.54
N PHE A 168 17.69 -16.81 10.65
CA PHE A 168 16.23 -16.70 10.55
C PHE A 168 15.92 -15.83 9.33
N VAL A 169 15.57 -16.48 8.23
CA VAL A 169 15.32 -15.80 6.96
C VAL A 169 13.82 -15.63 6.80
N VAL A 170 13.38 -14.38 6.65
CA VAL A 170 11.96 -14.03 6.43
C VAL A 170 11.77 -13.64 4.98
N PHE A 171 10.73 -14.19 4.36
CA PHE A 171 10.33 -13.83 3.00
C PHE A 171 8.81 -13.78 2.91
N ASN A 172 8.27 -12.67 2.41
CA ASN A 172 6.85 -12.52 2.16
C ASN A 172 6.57 -12.82 0.69
N CYS A 173 5.83 -13.90 0.42
CA CYS A 173 5.50 -14.30 -0.94
C CYS A 173 4.60 -13.27 -1.66
N ALA A 174 3.88 -12.41 -0.92
CA ALA A 174 3.05 -11.36 -1.51
C ALA A 174 3.86 -10.27 -2.23
N ASP A 175 5.13 -10.04 -1.84
CA ASP A 175 5.98 -8.99 -2.41
C ASP A 175 6.26 -9.21 -3.92
N TYR A 176 6.20 -10.46 -4.38
CA TYR A 176 6.52 -10.87 -5.75
C TYR A 176 5.42 -11.70 -6.43
N TYR A 177 4.19 -11.69 -5.90
CA TYR A 177 3.10 -12.55 -6.40
C TYR A 177 2.79 -12.38 -7.89
N ASN A 178 2.88 -11.16 -8.41
CA ASN A 178 2.61 -10.86 -9.83
C ASN A 178 3.71 -11.35 -10.78
N ASN A 179 4.82 -11.90 -10.26
CA ASN A 179 5.91 -12.45 -11.05
C ASN A 179 6.43 -13.75 -10.39
N SER A 180 5.78 -14.86 -10.74
CA SER A 180 6.11 -16.20 -10.25
C SER A 180 7.58 -16.57 -10.46
N GLN A 181 8.19 -16.19 -11.59
CA GLN A 181 9.59 -16.48 -11.87
C GLN A 181 10.55 -15.78 -10.90
N LEU A 182 10.31 -14.50 -10.59
CA LEU A 182 11.13 -13.79 -9.60
C LEU A 182 10.95 -14.36 -8.21
N LEU A 183 9.72 -14.70 -7.84
CA LEU A 183 9.44 -15.31 -6.54
C LEU A 183 10.23 -16.63 -6.37
N LEU A 184 10.19 -17.52 -7.38
CA LEU A 184 10.98 -18.75 -7.39
C LEU A 184 12.49 -18.48 -7.40
N ASP A 185 12.93 -17.47 -8.15
CA ASP A 185 14.33 -17.05 -8.17
C ASP A 185 14.81 -16.60 -6.78
N HIS A 186 14.00 -15.86 -6.04
CA HIS A 186 14.35 -15.48 -4.68
C HIS A 186 14.47 -16.69 -3.76
N ILE A 187 13.54 -17.64 -3.81
CA ILE A 187 13.55 -18.81 -2.93
C ILE A 187 14.71 -19.76 -3.26
N PHE A 188 14.89 -20.12 -4.53
CA PHE A 188 15.83 -21.17 -4.94
C PHE A 188 17.13 -20.65 -5.56
N GLY A 189 17.15 -19.43 -6.09
CA GLY A 189 18.26 -18.86 -6.85
C GLY A 189 18.30 -19.37 -8.29
N HIS A 190 19.21 -18.85 -9.08
CA HIS A 190 19.42 -19.24 -10.48
C HIS A 190 20.89 -19.44 -10.81
N ILE A 191 21.16 -20.29 -11.81
CA ILE A 191 22.45 -20.33 -12.48
C ILE A 191 22.50 -19.34 -13.64
N LYS A 192 23.71 -19.00 -14.07
CA LYS A 192 23.91 -18.16 -15.26
C LYS A 192 23.22 -18.78 -16.47
N GLY A 193 22.40 -17.99 -17.16
CA GLY A 193 21.67 -18.39 -18.36
C GLY A 193 20.37 -19.16 -18.10
N ALA A 194 19.91 -19.25 -16.85
CA ALA A 194 18.64 -19.91 -16.51
C ALA A 194 17.41 -19.26 -17.18
N TYR A 195 17.43 -17.94 -17.37
CA TYR A 195 16.40 -17.17 -18.07
C TYR A 195 17.03 -15.88 -18.64
N THR A 196 16.30 -15.18 -19.51
CA THR A 196 16.74 -13.89 -20.08
C THR A 196 16.95 -12.84 -18.97
N GLY A 197 18.21 -12.44 -18.75
CA GLY A 197 18.62 -11.53 -17.67
C GLY A 197 19.42 -12.20 -16.53
N ALA A 198 19.53 -13.53 -16.53
CA ALA A 198 20.37 -14.29 -15.58
C ALA A 198 21.86 -14.25 -15.97
N ASP A 199 22.48 -13.07 -15.98
CA ASP A 199 23.87 -12.90 -16.45
C ASP A 199 24.92 -13.44 -15.48
N THR A 200 24.55 -13.59 -14.20
CA THR A 200 25.38 -14.10 -13.11
C THR A 200 24.64 -15.17 -12.31
N GLU A 201 25.35 -16.06 -11.61
CA GLU A 201 24.71 -16.99 -10.67
C GLU A 201 24.30 -16.26 -9.38
N LYS A 202 23.11 -16.59 -8.85
CA LYS A 202 22.56 -16.01 -7.60
C LYS A 202 22.19 -17.11 -6.61
N GLN A 203 22.45 -16.86 -5.32
CA GLN A 203 22.04 -17.75 -4.23
C GLN A 203 20.60 -17.47 -3.78
N GLY A 204 19.82 -18.54 -3.63
CA GLY A 204 18.45 -18.48 -3.11
C GLY A 204 18.37 -18.38 -1.59
N LEU A 205 17.16 -18.10 -1.09
CA LEU A 205 16.87 -18.04 0.35
C LEU A 205 16.99 -19.41 1.03
N VAL A 206 16.72 -20.51 0.33
CA VAL A 206 16.93 -21.88 0.84
C VAL A 206 18.41 -22.11 1.21
N GLU A 207 19.33 -21.57 0.41
CA GLU A 207 20.77 -21.64 0.66
C GLU A 207 21.17 -20.75 1.85
N LYS A 208 20.62 -19.53 1.89
CA LYS A 208 20.89 -18.55 2.97
C LYS A 208 20.33 -18.98 4.33
N ALA A 209 19.27 -19.79 4.34
CA ALA A 209 18.62 -20.28 5.55
C ALA A 209 19.24 -21.58 6.10
N ASN A 210 20.29 -22.11 5.48
CA ASN A 210 20.92 -23.36 5.87
C ASN A 210 21.34 -23.37 7.36
N GLY A 211 20.93 -24.41 8.08
CA GLY A 211 21.18 -24.59 9.52
C GLY A 211 20.26 -23.76 10.44
N GLY A 212 19.20 -23.16 9.90
CA GLY A 212 18.26 -22.32 10.63
C GLY A 212 16.81 -22.49 10.17
N ILE A 213 16.06 -21.40 10.17
CA ILE A 213 14.63 -21.36 9.77
C ILE A 213 14.45 -20.48 8.53
N LEU A 214 13.69 -20.98 7.57
CA LEU A 214 13.11 -20.18 6.49
C LEU A 214 11.63 -19.95 6.80
N PHE A 215 11.29 -18.69 7.08
CA PHE A 215 9.92 -18.25 7.31
C PHE A 215 9.31 -17.69 6.02
N LEU A 216 8.24 -18.34 5.53
CA LEU A 216 7.53 -17.94 4.31
C LEU A 216 6.15 -17.40 4.67
N ASP A 217 5.99 -16.08 4.64
CA ASP A 217 4.71 -15.41 4.88
C ASP A 217 3.87 -15.37 3.60
N GLU A 218 2.54 -15.38 3.78
CA GLU A 218 1.55 -15.51 2.71
C GLU A 218 1.87 -16.62 1.69
N ILE A 219 2.18 -17.82 2.20
CA ILE A 219 2.61 -18.97 1.38
C ILE A 219 1.59 -19.37 0.31
N HIS A 220 0.31 -19.03 0.47
CA HIS A 220 -0.75 -19.28 -0.54
C HIS A 220 -0.53 -18.51 -1.84
N ARG A 221 0.35 -17.50 -1.82
CA ARG A 221 0.81 -16.76 -3.00
C ARG A 221 1.87 -17.50 -3.79
N LEU A 222 2.42 -18.60 -3.29
CA LEU A 222 3.36 -19.42 -4.03
C LEU A 222 2.62 -20.20 -5.14
N PRO A 223 3.03 -20.09 -6.42
CA PRO A 223 2.41 -20.85 -7.50
C PRO A 223 2.62 -22.37 -7.31
N PRO A 224 1.80 -23.22 -7.94
CA PRO A 224 1.87 -24.68 -7.80
C PRO A 224 3.26 -25.26 -8.03
N GLU A 225 4.01 -24.75 -9.02
CA GLU A 225 5.37 -25.20 -9.32
C GLU A 225 6.32 -24.93 -8.15
N GLY A 226 6.16 -23.78 -7.49
CA GLY A 226 6.92 -23.43 -6.30
C GLY A 226 6.59 -24.33 -5.13
N GLN A 227 5.31 -24.63 -4.93
CA GLN A 227 4.86 -25.55 -3.88
C GLN A 227 5.45 -26.94 -4.10
N GLU A 228 5.50 -27.44 -5.34
CA GLU A 228 6.13 -28.72 -5.69
C GLU A 228 7.65 -28.71 -5.49
N MET A 229 8.33 -27.59 -5.79
CA MET A 229 9.77 -27.47 -5.53
C MET A 229 10.08 -27.46 -4.02
N ILE A 230 9.28 -26.75 -3.22
CA ILE A 230 9.44 -26.76 -1.77
C ILE A 230 9.09 -28.16 -1.21
N PHE A 231 8.02 -28.78 -1.70
CA PHE A 231 7.65 -30.14 -1.35
C PHE A 231 8.81 -31.12 -1.59
N TYR A 232 9.43 -31.08 -2.77
CA TYR A 232 10.59 -31.91 -3.07
C TYR A 232 11.75 -31.67 -2.09
N PHE A 233 12.04 -30.39 -1.80
CA PHE A 233 13.07 -30.01 -0.85
C PHE A 233 12.76 -30.49 0.58
N MET A 234 11.51 -30.43 1.02
CA MET A 234 11.08 -30.93 2.33
C MET A 234 11.29 -32.45 2.48
N ASP A 235 11.15 -33.23 1.40
CA ASP A 235 11.23 -34.69 1.44
C ASP A 235 12.69 -35.19 1.35
N THR A 236 13.52 -34.53 0.53
CA THR A 236 14.88 -35.01 0.22
C THR A 236 15.98 -34.22 0.92
N GLY A 237 15.70 -32.97 1.35
CA GLY A 237 16.72 -32.00 1.74
C GLY A 237 17.57 -31.50 0.56
N GLU A 238 17.19 -31.88 -0.67
CA GLU A 238 17.88 -31.54 -1.91
C GLU A 238 17.05 -30.53 -2.73
N TYR A 239 17.73 -29.58 -3.37
CA TYR A 239 17.11 -28.61 -4.25
C TYR A 239 18.01 -28.34 -5.47
N GLY A 240 17.45 -27.70 -6.49
CA GLY A 240 18.20 -27.19 -7.64
C GLY A 240 17.89 -25.72 -7.84
N LYS A 241 18.87 -24.95 -8.28
CA LYS A 241 18.66 -23.57 -8.74
C LYS A 241 17.85 -23.60 -10.05
N LEU A 242 17.17 -22.50 -10.34
CA LEU A 242 16.52 -22.33 -11.64
C LEU A 242 17.57 -22.48 -12.76
N GLY A 243 17.24 -23.28 -13.77
CA GLY A 243 18.14 -23.63 -14.88
C GLY A 243 19.02 -24.87 -14.65
N GLU A 244 19.13 -25.39 -13.42
CA GLU A 244 19.84 -26.65 -13.16
C GLU A 244 18.95 -27.85 -13.51
N THR A 245 19.47 -28.79 -14.29
CA THR A 245 18.79 -30.06 -14.63
C THR A 245 18.87 -31.08 -13.50
N GLU A 246 19.92 -31.03 -12.69
CA GLU A 246 20.15 -31.93 -11.56
C GLU A 246 19.87 -31.22 -10.22
N ARG A 247 19.11 -31.86 -9.33
CA ARG A 247 18.79 -31.34 -7.99
C ARG A 247 19.74 -31.94 -6.96
N ASN A 248 21.02 -31.57 -7.00
CA ASN A 248 22.06 -32.19 -6.17
C ASN A 248 22.53 -31.31 -4.99
N ARG A 249 21.98 -30.10 -4.82
CA ARG A 249 22.36 -29.18 -3.74
C ARG A 249 21.62 -29.54 -2.47
N LYS A 250 22.32 -29.53 -1.33
CA LYS A 250 21.75 -29.87 -0.02
C LYS A 250 21.65 -28.64 0.87
N SER A 251 20.54 -28.51 1.58
CA SER A 251 20.36 -27.52 2.65
C SER A 251 19.53 -28.13 3.78
N ASN A 252 19.91 -27.87 5.03
CA ASN A 252 19.16 -28.32 6.20
C ASN A 252 18.43 -27.13 6.81
N VAL A 253 17.16 -26.97 6.44
CA VAL A 253 16.33 -25.80 6.82
C VAL A 253 15.03 -26.29 7.40
N LEU A 254 14.65 -25.74 8.55
CA LEU A 254 13.30 -25.92 9.07
C LEU A 254 12.37 -24.88 8.42
N ILE A 255 11.32 -25.33 7.74
CA ILE A 255 10.39 -24.43 7.08
C ILE A 255 9.23 -24.12 8.01
N VAL A 256 9.00 -22.83 8.22
CA VAL A 256 7.82 -22.31 8.91
C VAL A 256 7.09 -21.43 7.91
N SER A 257 5.87 -21.79 7.53
CA SER A 257 5.06 -21.02 6.59
C SER A 257 3.89 -20.36 7.31
N ALA A 258 3.33 -19.29 6.74
CA ALA A 258 2.17 -18.61 7.26
C ALA A 258 1.18 -18.25 6.15
N THR A 259 -0.12 -18.27 6.46
CA THR A 259 -1.19 -17.91 5.52
C THR A 259 -2.37 -17.24 6.22
N THR A 260 -3.04 -16.31 5.52
CA THR A 260 -4.35 -15.77 5.89
C THR A 260 -5.53 -16.59 5.38
N GLU A 261 -5.32 -17.35 4.30
CA GLU A 261 -6.35 -18.16 3.64
C GLU A 261 -6.47 -19.55 4.27
N GLU A 262 -7.67 -20.14 4.19
CA GLU A 262 -7.87 -21.54 4.56
C GLU A 262 -7.01 -22.45 3.68
N SER A 263 -6.35 -23.44 4.30
CA SER A 263 -5.31 -24.24 3.65
C SER A 263 -5.81 -25.07 2.47
N ASP A 264 -7.10 -25.37 2.40
CA ASP A 264 -7.64 -26.39 1.51
C ASP A 264 -7.96 -25.89 0.09
N SER A 265 -8.00 -24.57 -0.14
CA SER A 265 -8.37 -23.96 -1.42
C SER A 265 -7.17 -23.57 -2.31
N TYR A 266 -6.02 -23.22 -1.72
CA TYR A 266 -4.86 -22.68 -2.45
C TYR A 266 -3.57 -23.51 -2.35
N MET A 267 -3.51 -24.47 -1.42
CA MET A 267 -2.35 -25.35 -1.26
C MET A 267 -2.57 -26.69 -1.94
N LEU A 268 -1.54 -27.16 -2.64
CA LEU A 268 -1.53 -28.51 -3.19
C LEU A 268 -1.63 -29.54 -2.05
N LYS A 269 -2.48 -30.55 -2.24
CA LYS A 269 -2.62 -31.67 -1.28
C LYS A 269 -1.28 -32.39 -1.06
N THR A 270 -0.43 -32.45 -2.09
CA THR A 270 0.95 -32.98 -2.03
C THR A 270 1.82 -32.19 -1.06
N PHE A 271 1.77 -30.87 -1.16
CA PHE A 271 2.48 -29.94 -0.29
C PHE A 271 2.00 -30.02 1.17
N MET A 272 0.69 -29.94 1.40
CA MET A 272 0.10 -30.00 2.75
C MET A 272 0.43 -31.30 3.50
N ARG A 273 0.55 -32.43 2.78
CA ARG A 273 0.92 -33.73 3.38
C ARG A 273 2.31 -33.75 4.04
N ARG A 274 3.18 -32.78 3.74
CA ARG A 274 4.53 -32.65 4.33
C ARG A 274 4.65 -31.56 5.38
N ILE A 275 3.52 -30.96 5.76
CA ILE A 275 3.42 -30.03 6.89
C ILE A 275 2.58 -30.70 7.97
N PRO A 276 3.21 -31.48 8.89
CA PRO A 276 2.47 -32.25 9.89
C PRO A 276 1.89 -31.40 11.03
N ILE A 277 2.36 -30.15 11.19
CA ILE A 277 1.91 -29.25 12.25
C ILE A 277 1.26 -28.01 11.63
N THR A 278 -0.03 -27.82 11.91
CA THR A 278 -0.78 -26.60 11.59
C THR A 278 -1.16 -25.90 12.87
N ILE A 279 -0.72 -24.65 13.03
CA ILE A 279 -0.93 -23.82 14.22
C ILE A 279 -1.90 -22.69 13.85
N THR A 280 -3.12 -22.75 14.37
CA THR A 280 -4.13 -21.70 14.13
C THR A 280 -4.05 -20.63 15.23
N ILE A 281 -3.67 -19.40 14.86
CA ILE A 281 -3.64 -18.26 15.77
C ILE A 281 -5.02 -17.59 15.80
N PRO A 282 -5.65 -17.43 16.98
CA PRO A 282 -6.97 -16.84 17.10
C PRO A 282 -6.96 -15.35 16.74
N SER A 283 -8.10 -14.90 16.19
CA SER A 283 -8.38 -13.49 15.92
C SER A 283 -8.40 -12.69 17.23
N LEU A 284 -8.40 -11.36 17.13
CA LEU A 284 -8.49 -10.51 18.32
C LEU A 284 -9.84 -10.66 19.04
N GLN A 285 -10.92 -10.96 18.30
CA GLN A 285 -12.28 -11.10 18.85
C GLN A 285 -12.44 -12.38 19.67
N GLU A 286 -11.75 -13.45 19.27
CA GLU A 286 -11.75 -14.75 19.95
C GLU A 286 -10.91 -14.77 21.24
N ARG A 287 -10.12 -13.72 21.49
CA ARG A 287 -9.28 -13.59 22.70
C ARG A 287 -10.08 -13.06 23.88
N ASP A 288 -9.63 -13.41 25.08
CA ASP A 288 -10.28 -12.93 26.31
C ASP A 288 -10.09 -11.42 26.45
N ASN A 289 -11.08 -10.74 27.04
CA ASN A 289 -11.02 -9.30 27.26
C ASN A 289 -9.83 -8.86 28.11
N GLU A 290 -9.40 -9.71 29.06
CA GLU A 290 -8.18 -9.47 29.82
C GLU A 290 -6.93 -9.44 28.92
N GLU A 291 -6.86 -10.33 27.91
CA GLU A 291 -5.77 -10.34 26.93
C GLU A 291 -5.85 -9.11 26.01
N LYS A 292 -7.06 -8.74 25.55
CA LYS A 292 -7.28 -7.52 24.74
C LYS A 292 -6.76 -6.26 25.47
N VAL A 293 -7.07 -6.14 26.77
CA VAL A 293 -6.60 -5.04 27.62
C VAL A 293 -5.09 -5.10 27.83
N GLN A 294 -4.50 -6.28 28.02
CA GLN A 294 -3.05 -6.44 28.11
C GLN A 294 -2.33 -6.03 26.81
N ILE A 295 -2.90 -6.36 25.65
CA ILE A 295 -2.38 -5.94 24.33
C ILE A 295 -2.41 -4.41 24.23
N ILE A 296 -3.52 -3.76 24.61
CA ILE A 296 -3.59 -2.28 24.60
C ILE A 296 -2.55 -1.67 25.54
N LYS A 297 -2.41 -2.19 26.76
CA LYS A 297 -1.39 -1.72 27.71
C LYS A 297 0.02 -1.84 27.13
N TYR A 298 0.31 -2.96 26.46
CA TYR A 298 1.60 -3.16 25.78
C TYR A 298 1.81 -2.18 24.62
N LEU A 299 0.81 -1.96 23.78
CA LEU A 299 0.89 -1.02 22.66
C LEU A 299 1.07 0.43 23.15
N LEU A 300 0.29 0.84 24.16
CA LEU A 300 0.42 2.16 24.78
C LEU A 300 1.78 2.34 25.46
N LEU A 301 2.33 1.28 26.06
CA LEU A 301 3.67 1.30 26.63
C LEU A 301 4.74 1.50 25.55
N ASN A 302 4.66 0.77 24.45
CA ASN A 302 5.59 0.96 23.32
C ASN A 302 5.53 2.40 22.80
N GLU A 303 4.32 2.97 22.74
CA GLU A 303 4.12 4.36 22.38
C GLU A 303 4.69 5.33 23.41
N ALA A 304 4.48 5.09 24.71
CA ALA A 304 5.04 5.90 25.79
C ALA A 304 6.58 5.90 25.74
N HIS A 305 7.21 4.74 25.49
CA HIS A 305 8.65 4.65 25.24
C HIS A 305 9.08 5.41 24.00
N ARG A 306 8.35 5.26 22.89
CA ARG A 306 8.66 5.91 21.61
C ARG A 306 8.63 7.43 21.70
N VAL A 307 7.65 7.98 22.40
CA VAL A 307 7.49 9.43 22.59
C VAL A 307 8.22 9.95 23.84
N ASN A 308 8.77 9.05 24.65
CA ASN A 308 9.40 9.32 25.94
C ASN A 308 8.55 10.22 26.86
N LYS A 309 7.24 9.99 26.91
CA LYS A 309 6.31 10.67 27.81
C LYS A 309 5.27 9.70 28.39
N PRO A 310 4.78 9.92 29.62
CA PRO A 310 3.68 9.14 30.18
C PRO A 310 2.38 9.33 29.37
N ILE A 311 1.58 8.28 29.29
CA ILE A 311 0.28 8.25 28.60
C ILE A 311 -0.81 7.89 29.61
N LYS A 312 -1.86 8.71 29.66
CA LYS A 312 -3.08 8.46 30.42
C LYS A 312 -4.23 8.22 29.44
N ALA A 313 -4.78 7.02 29.41
CA ALA A 313 -5.93 6.66 28.58
C ALA A 313 -7.20 6.49 29.40
N SER A 314 -8.29 7.16 29.01
CA SER A 314 -9.59 6.98 29.67
C SER A 314 -10.16 5.56 29.42
N VAL A 315 -11.09 5.13 30.27
CA VAL A 315 -11.75 3.82 30.14
C VAL A 315 -12.49 3.71 28.80
N GLU A 316 -13.14 4.80 28.40
CA GLU A 316 -13.87 4.89 27.13
C GLU A 316 -12.93 4.76 25.94
N VAL A 317 -11.73 5.34 26.01
CA VAL A 317 -10.72 5.21 24.95
C VAL A 317 -10.27 3.75 24.82
N VAL A 318 -10.04 3.06 25.93
CA VAL A 318 -9.64 1.65 25.90
C VAL A 318 -10.73 0.80 25.27
N LYS A 319 -11.99 0.98 25.68
CA LYS A 319 -13.14 0.27 25.08
C LYS A 319 -13.30 0.58 23.58
N ALA A 320 -13.19 1.86 23.21
CA ALA A 320 -13.28 2.31 21.82
C ALA A 320 -12.19 1.66 20.95
N LEU A 321 -10.96 1.61 21.45
CA LEU A 321 -9.83 0.97 20.77
C LEU A 321 -10.08 -0.54 20.57
N ILE A 322 -10.57 -1.25 21.61
CA ILE A 322 -10.93 -2.68 21.49
C ILE A 322 -11.98 -2.88 20.40
N GLY A 323 -13.10 -2.16 20.46
CA GLY A 323 -14.18 -2.33 19.49
C GLY A 323 -13.88 -1.80 18.09
N SER A 324 -12.86 -0.95 17.94
CA SER A 324 -12.46 -0.41 16.63
C SER A 324 -11.67 -1.40 15.76
N ALA A 325 -11.19 -2.50 16.34
CA ALA A 325 -10.41 -3.49 15.64
C ALA A 325 -11.34 -4.52 14.95
N THR A 326 -11.30 -4.51 13.62
CA THR A 326 -12.11 -5.38 12.76
C THR A 326 -11.17 -6.37 12.05
N TYR A 327 -11.19 -6.42 10.71
CA TYR A 327 -10.44 -7.39 9.91
C TYR A 327 -8.91 -7.31 10.11
N GLY A 328 -8.38 -6.14 10.48
CA GLY A 328 -6.93 -5.95 10.66
C GLY A 328 -6.39 -6.36 12.04
N ASN A 329 -7.23 -6.89 12.94
CA ASN A 329 -6.87 -7.45 14.25
C ASN A 329 -5.88 -6.57 15.06
N ILE A 330 -4.79 -7.16 15.59
CA ILE A 330 -3.79 -6.47 16.42
C ILE A 330 -3.02 -5.43 15.58
N GLY A 331 -2.85 -5.65 14.27
CA GLY A 331 -2.21 -4.68 13.37
C GLY A 331 -3.01 -3.37 13.23
N GLN A 332 -4.33 -3.49 13.09
CA GLN A 332 -5.23 -2.33 13.11
C GLN A 332 -5.28 -1.68 14.49
N LEU A 333 -5.33 -2.48 15.56
CA LEU A 333 -5.29 -1.96 16.93
C LEU A 333 -4.01 -1.16 17.19
N LYS A 334 -2.84 -1.65 16.77
CA LYS A 334 -1.55 -0.95 16.83
C LYS A 334 -1.62 0.40 16.10
N SER A 335 -2.18 0.41 14.91
CA SER A 335 -2.34 1.63 14.10
C SER A 335 -3.30 2.64 14.77
N ASN A 336 -4.41 2.16 15.34
CA ASN A 336 -5.38 3.00 16.04
C ASN A 336 -4.80 3.58 17.33
N VAL A 337 -4.06 2.79 18.11
CA VAL A 337 -3.32 3.26 19.30
C VAL A 337 -2.30 4.33 18.90
N GLN A 338 -1.52 4.08 17.85
CA GLN A 338 -0.54 5.05 17.33
C GLN A 338 -1.18 6.37 16.92
N LEU A 339 -2.28 6.32 16.16
CA LEU A 339 -3.01 7.50 15.74
C LEU A 339 -3.58 8.28 16.92
N THR A 340 -4.14 7.58 17.90
CA THR A 340 -4.69 8.18 19.12
C THR A 340 -3.58 8.84 19.95
N CYS A 341 -2.44 8.16 20.13
CA CYS A 341 -1.29 8.71 20.83
C CYS A 341 -0.67 9.90 20.11
N ALA A 342 -0.59 9.87 18.78
CA ALA A 342 -0.09 10.98 17.98
C ALA A 342 -0.95 12.25 18.16
N LYS A 343 -2.27 12.11 18.16
CA LYS A 343 -3.18 13.23 18.44
C LYS A 343 -3.05 13.76 19.86
N GLY A 344 -3.08 12.88 20.86
CA GLY A 344 -2.90 13.27 22.26
C GLY A 344 -1.53 13.93 22.50
N PHE A 345 -0.50 13.50 21.78
CA PHE A 345 0.83 14.10 21.83
C PHE A 345 0.84 15.53 21.27
N LEU A 346 0.14 15.78 20.15
CA LEU A 346 -0.01 17.13 19.60
C LEU A 346 -0.73 18.08 20.59
N GLU A 347 -1.79 17.61 21.23
CA GLU A 347 -2.49 18.40 22.28
C GLU A 347 -1.60 18.63 23.51
N CYS A 348 -0.82 17.63 23.91
CA CYS A 348 0.16 17.74 25.01
C CYS A 348 1.27 18.76 24.70
N ILE A 349 1.74 18.86 23.45
CA ILE A 349 2.72 19.88 23.05
C ILE A 349 2.12 21.28 23.14
N ASN A 350 0.88 21.46 22.67
CA ASN A 350 0.24 22.77 22.65
C ASN A 350 -0.09 23.29 24.07
N ASP A 351 -0.43 22.39 24.99
CA ASP A 351 -0.85 22.73 26.36
C ASP A 351 0.26 22.55 27.42
N GLU A 352 1.51 22.24 27.03
CA GLU A 352 2.65 21.94 27.92
C GLU A 352 2.36 20.91 29.03
N LYS A 353 1.52 19.90 28.74
CA LYS A 353 1.12 18.90 29.76
C LYS A 353 2.28 17.92 30.06
N GLU A 354 2.38 17.49 31.32
CA GLU A 354 3.39 16.52 31.78
C GLU A 354 3.15 15.10 31.24
N TYR A 355 1.93 14.79 30.80
CA TYR A 355 1.55 13.50 30.23
C TYR A 355 0.62 13.68 29.04
N ILE A 356 0.60 12.67 28.15
CA ILE A 356 -0.32 12.59 27.01
C ILE A 356 -1.67 12.10 27.53
N GLU A 357 -2.70 12.94 27.44
CA GLU A 357 -4.06 12.58 27.83
C GLU A 357 -4.85 12.10 26.61
N LEU A 358 -5.34 10.86 26.67
CA LEU A 358 -6.22 10.29 25.65
C LEU A 358 -7.63 10.28 26.21
N ASP A 359 -8.46 11.18 25.69
CA ASP A 359 -9.89 11.30 26.01
C ASP A 359 -10.74 10.92 24.79
N PHE A 360 -11.98 10.48 25.03
CA PHE A 360 -12.90 10.05 23.99
C PHE A 360 -13.11 11.13 22.91
N LYS A 361 -13.05 12.41 23.28
CA LYS A 361 -13.20 13.55 22.36
C LYS A 361 -12.13 13.56 21.26
N THR A 362 -10.91 13.14 21.58
CA THR A 362 -9.72 13.18 20.71
C THR A 362 -9.71 12.08 19.64
N LEU A 363 -10.54 11.04 19.82
CA LEU A 363 -10.64 9.91 18.91
C LEU A 363 -11.17 10.30 17.53
N THR A 364 -10.69 9.62 16.48
CA THR A 364 -11.29 9.71 15.14
C THR A 364 -12.69 9.08 15.12
N PRO A 365 -13.58 9.47 14.19
CA PRO A 365 -14.91 8.86 14.04
C PRO A 365 -14.87 7.33 14.02
N ASN A 366 -14.01 6.74 13.19
CA ASN A 366 -13.89 5.28 13.06
C ASN A 366 -13.48 4.57 14.37
N ILE A 367 -12.72 5.23 15.26
CA ILE A 367 -12.37 4.63 16.57
C ILE A 367 -13.52 4.84 17.57
N LYS A 368 -14.23 5.96 17.49
CA LYS A 368 -15.43 6.22 18.30
C LYS A 368 -16.54 5.21 18.02
N ASP A 369 -16.71 4.80 16.77
CA ASP A 369 -17.68 3.78 16.37
C ASP A 369 -17.43 2.45 17.11
N GLY A 370 -16.17 2.11 17.34
CA GLY A 370 -15.79 0.94 18.14
C GLY A 370 -16.35 0.96 19.57
N PHE A 371 -16.53 2.14 20.19
CA PHE A 371 -17.17 2.21 21.50
C PHE A 371 -18.64 1.82 21.43
N PHE A 372 -19.36 2.25 20.38
CA PHE A 372 -20.76 1.91 20.19
C PHE A 372 -20.95 0.42 19.88
N GLU A 373 -20.01 -0.22 19.18
CA GLU A 373 -20.00 -1.67 18.98
C GLU A 373 -19.88 -2.44 20.30
N ILE A 374 -18.96 -2.04 21.19
CA ILE A 374 -18.85 -2.67 22.53
C ILE A 374 -20.12 -2.40 23.36
N VAL A 375 -20.73 -1.22 23.28
CA VAL A 375 -21.98 -0.91 24.00
C VAL A 375 -23.15 -1.78 23.51
N ARG A 376 -23.17 -2.19 22.24
CA ARG A 376 -24.19 -3.09 21.70
C ARG A 376 -24.08 -4.49 22.32
N ASP A 377 -22.87 -4.99 22.56
CA ASP A 377 -22.63 -6.21 23.32
C ASP A 377 -22.62 -5.95 24.84
N ARG A 378 -23.80 -6.04 25.46
CA ARG A 378 -23.96 -5.83 26.91
C ARG A 378 -23.07 -6.73 27.77
N ARG A 379 -22.72 -7.95 27.31
CA ARG A 379 -21.88 -8.87 28.08
C ARG A 379 -20.42 -8.44 28.00
N GLU A 380 -19.95 -8.10 26.80
CA GLU A 380 -18.59 -7.60 26.59
C GLU A 380 -18.37 -6.27 27.32
N PHE A 381 -19.32 -5.34 27.24
CA PHE A 381 -19.25 -4.05 27.94
C PHE A 381 -19.13 -4.21 29.47
N GLN A 382 -19.98 -5.05 30.08
CA GLN A 382 -19.94 -5.30 31.53
C GLN A 382 -18.63 -5.96 31.96
N ASN A 383 -18.14 -6.92 31.19
CA ASN A 383 -16.88 -7.59 31.48
C ASN A 383 -15.70 -6.61 31.36
N LEU A 384 -15.66 -5.75 30.33
CA LEU A 384 -14.64 -4.72 30.19
C LEU A 384 -14.70 -3.64 31.28
N ASP A 385 -15.89 -3.28 31.77
CA ASP A 385 -16.04 -2.40 32.93
C ASP A 385 -15.41 -2.98 34.19
N THR A 386 -15.54 -4.30 34.40
CA THR A 386 -14.90 -4.95 35.55
C THR A 386 -13.39 -5.06 35.42
N ILE A 387 -12.85 -5.11 34.20
CA ILE A 387 -11.40 -5.25 33.94
C ILE A 387 -10.71 -3.89 33.90
N VAL A 388 -11.40 -2.85 33.41
CA VAL A 388 -10.90 -1.48 33.26
C VAL A 388 -11.82 -0.54 34.02
N ASP A 389 -11.68 -0.52 35.34
CA ASP A 389 -12.49 0.29 36.26
C ASP A 389 -11.93 1.72 36.45
N ALA A 390 -10.71 1.97 35.97
CA ALA A 390 -10.04 3.26 36.06
C ALA A 390 -9.21 3.56 34.80
N PRO A 391 -8.93 4.85 34.52
CA PRO A 391 -8.02 5.26 33.45
C PRO A 391 -6.66 4.56 33.56
N ILE A 392 -6.13 4.10 32.43
CA ILE A 392 -4.84 3.46 32.35
C ILE A 392 -3.75 4.53 32.30
N PHE A 393 -2.85 4.53 33.29
CA PHE A 393 -1.67 5.40 33.30
C PHE A 393 -0.41 4.56 33.05
N ILE A 394 0.33 4.87 31.99
CA ILE A 394 1.53 4.15 31.56
C ILE A 394 2.69 5.13 31.47
N SER A 395 3.78 4.82 32.16
CA SER A 395 5.01 5.59 32.12
C SER A 395 6.08 4.86 31.29
N PRO A 396 6.99 5.60 30.62
CA PRO A 396 8.10 5.01 29.85
C PRO A 396 9.09 4.20 30.71
N ASP A 397 9.06 4.31 32.04
CA ASP A 397 10.00 3.60 32.91
C ASP A 397 9.50 2.20 33.36
N GLY A 398 8.30 1.78 32.91
CA GLY A 398 7.50 0.74 33.58
C GLY A 398 7.66 -0.71 33.14
N TYR A 399 8.35 -1.05 32.04
CA TYR A 399 8.46 -2.44 31.59
C TYR A 399 9.66 -2.63 30.63
N LYS A 400 10.61 -3.51 30.98
CA LYS A 400 11.60 -4.06 30.05
C LYS A 400 11.53 -5.58 30.11
N GLY A 401 10.58 -6.12 29.38
CA GLY A 401 10.49 -7.53 29.06
C GLY A 401 9.95 -7.63 27.64
N VAL A 402 10.59 -8.49 26.85
CA VAL A 402 10.34 -8.81 25.44
C VAL A 402 11.08 -7.95 24.41
N VAL A 403 12.08 -8.61 23.83
CA VAL A 403 12.69 -8.47 22.50
C VAL A 403 12.46 -7.12 21.83
N ASP A 404 13.58 -6.42 21.59
CA ASP A 404 13.75 -5.46 20.52
C ASP A 404 13.22 -6.07 19.21
N SER A 405 11.93 -5.93 18.96
CA SER A 405 11.37 -6.04 17.64
C SER A 405 11.90 -4.80 16.95
N GLY A 406 13.03 -4.95 16.27
CA GLY A 406 13.28 -4.22 15.04
C GLY A 406 12.03 -4.37 14.17
N ASP A 407 11.06 -3.51 14.44
CA ASP A 407 9.88 -3.26 13.64
C ASP A 407 10.44 -2.68 12.35
N SER A 408 10.64 -3.53 11.35
CA SER A 408 10.80 -3.12 9.96
C SER A 408 9.48 -2.57 9.38
N TYR A 409 8.47 -2.32 10.23
CA TYR A 409 7.20 -1.71 9.89
C TYR A 409 7.08 -0.31 10.53
N GLU A 410 7.91 0.60 10.04
CA GLU A 410 7.67 2.05 10.08
C GLU A 410 6.47 2.40 9.15
N PRO A 411 5.82 3.57 9.31
CA PRO A 411 4.67 3.96 8.47
C PRO A 411 4.99 3.84 6.96
N PRO A 412 3.99 3.55 6.11
CA PRO A 412 4.22 3.20 4.71
C PRO A 412 4.44 4.46 3.87
N PHE A 413 5.50 5.22 4.14
CA PHE A 413 6.06 6.17 3.18
C PHE A 413 7.50 6.51 3.55
N ASN A 414 8.38 5.51 3.54
CA ASN A 414 9.81 5.78 3.52
C ASN A 414 10.25 5.96 2.05
N LEU A 415 9.91 7.12 1.48
CA LEU A 415 10.32 7.53 0.13
C LEU A 415 11.84 7.37 -0.04
N TYR A 416 12.62 7.59 1.03
CA TYR A 416 14.07 7.39 1.06
C TYR A 416 14.44 5.94 0.78
N LYS A 417 13.80 4.97 1.45
CA LYS A 417 14.05 3.54 1.23
C LYS A 417 13.65 3.09 -0.18
N LEU A 418 12.51 3.56 -0.69
CA LEU A 418 12.04 3.22 -2.04
C LEU A 418 12.97 3.77 -3.13
N ILE A 419 13.48 5.00 -2.93
CA ILE A 419 14.46 5.62 -3.83
C ILE A 419 15.84 4.96 -3.68
N GLU A 420 16.25 4.60 -2.47
CA GLU A 420 17.54 3.96 -2.17
C GLU A 420 17.62 2.53 -2.71
N ASP A 421 16.57 1.73 -2.53
CA ASP A 421 16.47 0.37 -3.06
C ASP A 421 16.52 0.40 -4.60
N LYS A 422 15.77 1.32 -5.24
CA LYS A 422 15.79 1.48 -6.71
C LYS A 422 17.10 2.07 -7.25
N LEU A 423 17.72 3.01 -6.53
CA LEU A 423 19.03 3.57 -6.89
C LEU A 423 20.14 2.52 -6.86
N SER A 424 20.11 1.64 -5.86
CA SER A 424 21.09 0.56 -5.73
C SER A 424 21.00 -0.41 -6.90
N LEU A 425 19.77 -0.81 -7.27
CA LEU A 425 19.48 -1.68 -8.41
C LEU A 425 19.92 -1.06 -9.75
N LEU A 426 19.55 0.19 -10.04
CA LEU A 426 19.85 0.83 -11.33
C LEU A 426 21.36 1.09 -11.53
N LYS A 427 22.10 1.30 -10.44
CA LYS A 427 23.57 1.44 -10.50
C LYS A 427 24.29 0.11 -10.65
N GLU A 428 23.78 -0.96 -10.05
CA GLU A 428 24.30 -2.32 -10.26
C GLU A 428 24.10 -2.80 -11.71
N GLU A 429 23.07 -2.29 -12.39
CA GLU A 429 22.78 -2.53 -13.82
C GLU A 429 23.56 -1.62 -14.80
N GLY A 430 24.40 -0.72 -14.31
CA GLY A 430 25.27 0.13 -15.15
C GLY A 430 24.53 1.23 -15.94
N VAL A 431 23.38 1.70 -15.44
CA VAL A 431 22.53 2.70 -16.09
C VAL A 431 23.13 4.11 -15.94
N ASP A 432 22.94 4.94 -16.96
CA ASP A 432 23.43 6.33 -17.00
C ASP A 432 22.70 7.25 -16.00
N ASP A 433 23.45 8.15 -15.35
CA ASP A 433 22.97 8.99 -14.25
C ASP A 433 21.79 9.91 -14.69
N ASP A 434 21.73 10.38 -15.94
CA ASP A 434 20.60 11.20 -16.44
C ASP A 434 19.30 10.37 -16.56
N TYR A 435 19.42 9.09 -16.90
CA TYR A 435 18.28 8.18 -17.00
C TYR A 435 17.78 7.77 -15.60
N ILE A 436 18.70 7.53 -14.66
CA ILE A 436 18.40 7.27 -13.24
C ILE A 436 17.61 8.44 -12.66
N ASN A 437 18.06 9.68 -12.91
CA ASN A 437 17.38 10.88 -12.45
C ASN A 437 15.97 11.01 -13.01
N LYS A 438 15.78 10.76 -14.32
CA LYS A 438 14.46 10.87 -14.95
C LYS A 438 13.49 9.79 -14.48
N PHE A 439 14.00 8.58 -14.22
CA PHE A 439 13.22 7.45 -13.71
C PHE A 439 12.75 7.69 -12.28
N ILE A 440 13.66 8.12 -11.39
CA ILE A 440 13.33 8.47 -10.01
C ILE A 440 12.31 9.61 -9.97
N THR A 441 12.52 10.65 -10.78
CA THR A 441 11.60 11.79 -10.86
C THR A 441 10.18 11.35 -11.27
N THR A 442 10.07 10.41 -12.21
CA THR A 442 8.79 9.87 -12.69
C THR A 442 8.10 9.02 -11.63
N ASP A 443 8.82 8.13 -10.97
CA ASP A 443 8.29 7.27 -9.91
C ASP A 443 7.87 8.06 -8.67
N VAL A 444 8.68 9.05 -8.28
CA VAL A 444 8.34 9.99 -7.21
C VAL A 444 7.05 10.73 -7.55
N ASN A 445 6.90 11.21 -8.78
CA ASN A 445 5.68 11.88 -9.24
C ASN A 445 4.44 10.99 -9.23
N ILE A 446 4.55 9.73 -9.66
CA ILE A 446 3.45 8.77 -9.65
C ILE A 446 3.01 8.49 -8.20
N HIS A 447 3.96 8.27 -7.30
CA HIS A 447 3.68 7.99 -5.90
C HIS A 447 3.13 9.20 -5.15
N ILE A 448 3.66 10.40 -5.41
CA ILE A 448 3.12 11.67 -4.91
C ILE A 448 1.68 11.82 -5.41
N LYS A 449 1.44 11.72 -6.73
CA LYS A 449 0.11 11.91 -7.33
C LYS A 449 -0.92 10.90 -6.82
N SER A 450 -0.55 9.64 -6.66
CA SER A 450 -1.39 8.57 -6.08
C SER A 450 -1.74 8.84 -4.61
N PHE A 451 -0.78 9.34 -3.83
CA PHE A 451 -1.01 9.71 -2.43
C PHE A 451 -1.91 10.95 -2.31
N TYR A 452 -1.71 11.96 -3.17
CA TYR A 452 -2.47 13.23 -3.15
C TYR A 452 -3.92 13.07 -3.62
N ASN A 453 -4.19 12.19 -4.58
CA ASN A 453 -5.56 11.96 -5.07
C ASN A 453 -6.51 11.41 -3.98
N LYS A 454 -5.97 10.88 -2.86
CA LYS A 454 -6.76 10.50 -1.68
C LYS A 454 -7.24 11.71 -0.84
N PHE A 455 -6.62 12.88 -0.99
CA PHE A 455 -6.87 14.07 -0.16
C PHE A 455 -7.61 15.22 -0.87
N THR A 456 -7.81 15.15 -2.20
CA THR A 456 -8.28 16.28 -3.04
C THR A 456 -9.79 16.34 -3.31
N LYS A 457 -10.62 15.49 -2.70
CA LYS A 457 -12.06 15.46 -3.04
C LYS A 457 -12.93 16.62 -2.50
N ASN A 458 -12.43 17.58 -1.71
CA ASN A 458 -13.19 18.76 -1.24
C ASN A 458 -12.28 19.96 -0.86
N ASN A 459 -12.81 21.18 -0.89
CA ASN A 459 -12.17 22.48 -0.59
C ASN A 459 -11.58 22.66 0.85
N GLU A 460 -11.48 21.60 1.65
CA GLU A 460 -10.97 21.61 3.05
C GLU A 460 -9.51 21.10 3.16
N SER A 461 -8.69 21.30 2.13
CA SER A 461 -7.37 20.66 1.99
C SER A 461 -6.31 21.21 2.96
N LYS A 462 -6.30 22.53 3.25
CA LYS A 462 -5.36 23.13 4.22
C LYS A 462 -5.59 22.64 5.66
N ASP A 463 -6.85 22.52 6.09
CA ASP A 463 -7.19 22.10 7.47
C ASP A 463 -6.90 20.62 7.75
N ARG A 464 -6.83 19.77 6.72
CA ARG A 464 -6.49 18.35 6.86
C ARG A 464 -4.99 18.11 6.96
N ILE A 465 -4.18 18.95 6.33
CA ILE A 465 -2.71 18.85 6.36
C ILE A 465 -2.16 19.49 7.64
N LEU A 466 -2.79 20.55 8.14
CA LEU A 466 -2.50 21.11 9.47
C LEU A 466 -2.75 20.13 10.63
N LYS A 467 -3.46 19.02 10.40
CA LYS A 467 -3.61 17.91 11.37
C LYS A 467 -2.41 16.96 11.41
N ILE A 468 -1.51 17.06 10.43
CA ILE A 468 -0.40 16.10 10.19
C ILE A 468 0.96 16.83 10.20
N VAL A 469 1.00 18.10 9.81
CA VAL A 469 2.21 18.93 9.70
C VAL A 469 2.02 20.23 10.48
N ASP A 470 3.04 20.60 11.27
CA ASP A 470 3.04 21.85 12.04
C ASP A 470 2.83 23.06 11.13
N LYS A 471 1.99 24.00 11.57
CA LYS A 471 1.68 25.23 10.82
C LYS A 471 2.94 25.99 10.40
N ASN A 472 3.94 26.08 11.28
CA ASN A 472 5.22 26.74 10.99
C ASN A 472 6.00 26.09 9.85
N ILE A 473 5.88 24.77 9.66
CA ILE A 473 6.51 24.03 8.56
C ILE A 473 5.74 24.26 7.26
N LEU A 474 4.40 24.30 7.33
CA LEU A 474 3.55 24.58 6.18
C LEU A 474 3.74 26.01 5.67
N ASP A 475 3.74 26.99 6.57
CA ASP A 475 3.97 28.41 6.24
C ASP A 475 5.38 28.59 5.64
N PHE A 476 6.38 27.86 6.13
CA PHE A 476 7.71 27.86 5.52
C PHE A 476 7.74 27.15 4.15
N ALA A 477 7.00 26.08 3.95
CA ALA A 477 6.90 25.44 2.64
C ALA A 477 6.24 26.37 1.60
N GLU A 478 5.30 27.22 2.02
CA GLU A 478 4.73 28.28 1.17
C GLU A 478 5.77 29.37 0.83
N GLU A 479 6.61 29.75 1.81
CA GLU A 479 7.73 30.67 1.60
C GLU A 479 8.77 30.11 0.62
N VAL A 480 9.12 28.82 0.78
CA VAL A 480 10.03 28.11 -0.13
C VAL A 480 9.43 28.02 -1.53
N LYS A 481 8.13 27.75 -1.66
CA LYS A 481 7.42 27.77 -2.95
C LYS A 481 7.60 29.12 -3.64
N PHE A 482 7.35 30.23 -2.95
CA PHE A 482 7.49 31.56 -3.54
C PHE A 482 8.92 31.84 -4.06
N ILE A 483 9.94 31.43 -3.30
CA ILE A 483 11.34 31.60 -3.69
C ILE A 483 11.70 30.69 -4.86
N ALA A 484 11.26 29.44 -4.83
CA ALA A 484 11.44 28.49 -5.92
C ALA A 484 10.78 29.01 -7.22
N GLU A 485 9.58 29.58 -7.14
CA GLU A 485 8.89 30.17 -8.31
C GLU A 485 9.66 31.35 -8.89
N LYS A 486 10.22 32.21 -8.02
CA LYS A 486 10.99 33.38 -8.42
C LYS A 486 12.34 33.04 -9.05
N GLU A 487 13.05 32.08 -8.47
CA GLU A 487 14.41 31.72 -8.87
C GLU A 487 14.43 30.77 -10.08
N LEU A 488 13.43 29.89 -10.21
CA LEU A 488 13.33 28.91 -11.30
C LEU A 488 12.40 29.37 -12.44
N GLY A 489 11.69 30.48 -12.28
CA GLY A 489 10.83 31.06 -13.32
C GLY A 489 9.63 30.20 -13.71
N ARG A 490 9.20 29.26 -12.85
CA ARG A 490 8.05 28.36 -13.08
C ARG A 490 7.12 28.33 -11.87
N LYS A 491 5.83 28.08 -12.10
CA LYS A 491 4.82 27.99 -11.01
C LYS A 491 4.78 26.61 -10.39
N TYR A 492 4.53 26.56 -9.09
CA TYR A 492 4.37 25.31 -8.34
C TYR A 492 2.93 25.20 -7.82
N SER A 493 2.31 24.02 -7.90
CA SER A 493 0.95 23.82 -7.37
C SER A 493 0.96 23.65 -5.85
N ASP A 494 -0.20 23.68 -5.20
CA ASP A 494 -0.29 23.47 -3.75
C ASP A 494 0.17 22.06 -3.33
N ARG A 495 0.16 21.10 -4.28
CA ARG A 495 0.74 19.76 -4.11
C ARG A 495 2.23 19.81 -3.78
N PHE A 496 2.97 20.73 -4.40
CA PHE A 496 4.39 20.93 -4.10
C PHE A 496 4.59 21.42 -2.67
N THR A 497 3.83 22.43 -2.24
CA THR A 497 3.84 22.96 -0.87
C THR A 497 3.62 21.84 0.14
N TYR A 498 2.63 20.98 -0.11
CA TYR A 498 2.30 19.88 0.76
C TYR A 498 3.40 18.80 0.78
N ALA A 499 3.96 18.44 -0.38
CA ALA A 499 4.99 17.42 -0.48
C ALA A 499 6.26 17.85 0.25
N LEU A 500 6.63 19.11 0.08
CA LEU A 500 7.72 19.73 0.79
C LEU A 500 7.46 19.78 2.30
N SER A 501 6.26 20.17 2.73
CA SER A 501 5.92 20.26 4.16
C SER A 501 6.02 18.90 4.89
N LEU A 502 5.61 17.81 4.23
CA LEU A 502 5.71 16.44 4.76
C LEU A 502 7.15 15.94 4.80
N HIS A 503 7.92 16.20 3.72
CA HIS A 503 9.33 15.88 3.66
C HIS A 503 10.10 16.56 4.80
N MET A 504 9.85 17.85 5.01
CA MET A 504 10.46 18.64 6.07
C MET A 504 10.06 18.16 7.47
N SER A 505 8.79 17.82 7.69
CA SER A 505 8.32 17.25 8.96
C SER A 505 9.06 15.95 9.29
N ALA A 506 9.21 15.05 8.32
CA ALA A 506 9.96 13.81 8.47
C ALA A 506 11.45 14.06 8.72
N PHE A 507 12.06 14.99 7.98
CA PHE A 507 13.45 15.38 8.14
C PHE A 507 13.73 15.96 9.55
N PHE A 508 12.93 16.92 10.00
CA PHE A 508 13.10 17.55 11.33
C PHE A 508 12.97 16.55 12.47
N LYS A 509 12.06 15.57 12.32
CA LYS A 509 11.92 14.47 13.27
C LYS A 509 13.19 13.62 13.34
N ARG A 510 13.78 13.26 12.19
CA ARG A 510 15.05 12.49 12.14
C ARG A 510 16.22 13.23 12.79
N VAL A 511 16.33 14.54 12.57
CA VAL A 511 17.40 15.37 13.17
C VAL A 511 17.25 15.44 14.70
N LYS A 512 16.02 15.57 15.21
CA LYS A 512 15.74 15.62 16.66
C LYS A 512 16.02 14.29 17.38
N GLU A 513 15.87 13.15 16.69
CA GLU A 513 16.06 11.81 17.25
C GLU A 513 17.55 11.35 17.32
N LYS A 514 18.52 12.18 16.89
CA LYS A 514 19.97 11.84 16.84
C LYS A 514 20.28 10.49 16.17
N LYS A 515 19.46 10.05 15.21
CA LYS A 515 19.74 8.84 14.42
C LYS A 515 20.98 9.11 13.54
N ASP A 516 21.88 8.13 13.53
CA ASP A 516 23.22 8.20 12.95
C ASP A 516 23.17 8.54 11.44
N TYR A 517 23.83 9.63 11.01
CA TYR A 517 23.94 10.06 9.61
C TYR A 517 25.02 9.27 8.84
N SER A 518 25.14 7.98 9.12
CA SER A 518 26.23 7.17 8.61
C SER A 518 25.92 6.58 7.23
N ARG A 519 26.62 7.13 6.22
CA ARG A 519 27.09 6.51 4.95
C ARG A 519 25.98 6.25 3.91
N LYS A 520 25.99 6.83 2.70
CA LYS A 520 27.05 6.93 1.67
C LYS A 520 26.85 8.21 0.84
N LYS A 521 27.94 8.78 0.28
CA LYS A 521 27.84 9.88 -0.71
C LYS A 521 27.18 9.37 -1.99
N TYR A 522 25.96 9.82 -2.26
CA TYR A 522 25.30 9.66 -3.54
C TYR A 522 25.08 11.05 -4.14
N SER A 523 26.05 11.52 -4.93
CA SER A 523 25.90 12.68 -5.79
C SER A 523 25.32 12.21 -7.12
N THR A 524 24.00 12.06 -7.20
CA THR A 524 23.30 11.73 -8.47
C THR A 524 22.65 12.95 -9.12
N VAL A 525 22.51 14.08 -8.42
CA VAL A 525 22.15 15.35 -9.07
C VAL A 525 23.43 15.99 -9.57
N SER A 526 23.48 16.35 -10.86
CA SER A 526 24.57 17.17 -11.38
C SER A 526 24.63 18.44 -10.53
N ILE A 527 25.77 18.69 -9.88
CA ILE A 527 25.99 19.84 -8.97
C ILE A 527 25.78 21.20 -9.68
N HIS A 528 25.52 21.18 -10.99
CA HIS A 528 25.30 22.33 -11.87
C HIS A 528 23.84 22.54 -12.31
N ASP A 529 22.86 21.80 -11.79
CA ASP A 529 21.44 22.07 -12.05
C ASP A 529 20.96 23.31 -11.23
N ILE A 530 20.21 24.21 -11.87
CA ILE A 530 19.69 25.44 -11.24
C ILE A 530 18.79 25.12 -10.02
N GLU A 531 18.11 23.98 -10.03
CA GLU A 531 17.34 23.46 -8.90
C GLU A 531 18.20 23.09 -7.69
N TYR A 532 19.44 22.64 -7.91
CA TYR A 532 20.37 22.32 -6.82
C TYR A 532 20.89 23.60 -6.14
N GLU A 533 21.13 24.66 -6.92
CA GLU A 533 21.47 25.99 -6.36
C GLU A 533 20.33 26.57 -5.52
N VAL A 534 19.09 26.42 -5.99
CA VAL A 534 17.90 26.81 -5.23
C VAL A 534 17.72 25.94 -3.98
N ALA A 535 18.00 24.64 -4.07
CA ALA A 535 17.99 23.74 -2.91
C ALA A 535 19.04 24.11 -1.85
N LEU A 536 20.23 24.59 -2.26
CA LEU A 536 21.25 25.13 -1.35
C LEU A 536 20.77 26.40 -0.63
N LYS A 537 20.06 27.30 -1.32
CA LYS A 537 19.43 28.47 -0.66
C LYS A 537 18.37 28.03 0.35
N ILE A 538 17.54 27.05 -0.01
CA ILE A 538 16.51 26.50 0.89
C ILE A 538 17.15 25.83 2.12
N LYS A 539 18.28 25.14 1.95
CA LYS A 539 19.07 24.58 3.07
C LYS A 539 19.51 25.64 4.08
N ASP A 540 20.00 26.77 3.59
CA ASP A 540 20.44 27.88 4.45
C ASP A 540 19.23 28.50 5.17
N MET A 541 18.11 28.69 4.46
CA MET A 541 16.85 29.16 5.06
C MET A 541 16.33 28.22 6.15
N ILE A 542 16.40 26.90 5.93
CA ILE A 542 16.03 25.90 6.94
C ILE A 542 16.95 26.02 8.16
N SER A 543 18.25 26.19 7.92
CA SER A 543 19.26 26.31 8.97
C SER A 543 19.05 27.56 9.82
N GLU A 544 18.72 28.69 9.19
CA GLU A 544 18.43 29.96 9.88
C GLU A 544 17.09 29.94 10.63
N LYS A 545 16.01 29.45 9.98
CA LYS A 545 14.66 29.52 10.55
C LYS A 545 14.40 28.49 11.64
N PHE A 546 15.00 27.30 11.52
CA PHE A 546 14.75 26.18 12.44
C PHE A 546 15.96 25.82 13.32
N ASN A 547 17.11 26.46 13.13
CA ASN A 547 18.36 26.19 13.86
C ASN A 547 18.77 24.71 13.79
N LEU A 548 18.68 24.12 12.60
CA LEU A 548 18.98 22.71 12.32
C LEU A 548 20.07 22.59 11.27
N TYR A 549 21.00 21.65 11.48
CA TYR A 549 21.94 21.26 10.43
C TYR A 549 21.23 20.43 9.37
N VAL A 550 21.34 20.84 8.11
CA VAL A 550 20.79 20.13 6.95
C VAL A 550 21.90 19.37 6.22
N PRO A 551 21.88 18.01 6.23
CA PRO A 551 22.84 17.18 5.50
C PRO A 551 22.77 17.40 3.98
N GLU A 552 23.88 17.17 3.27
CA GLU A 552 23.94 17.27 1.79
C GLU A 552 22.91 16.38 1.08
N VAL A 553 22.59 15.22 1.64
CA VAL A 553 21.60 14.30 1.09
C VAL A 553 20.21 14.95 1.03
N GLU A 554 19.84 15.75 2.03
CA GLU A 554 18.55 16.45 2.06
C GLU A 554 18.49 17.59 1.04
N VAL A 555 19.63 18.23 0.74
CA VAL A 555 19.75 19.21 -0.36
C VAL A 555 19.44 18.54 -1.69
N THR A 556 19.99 17.34 -1.92
CA THR A 556 19.72 16.54 -3.11
C THR A 556 18.24 16.20 -3.24
N TYR A 557 17.55 15.84 -2.14
CA TYR A 557 16.11 15.56 -2.17
C TYR A 557 15.27 16.79 -2.47
N ILE A 558 15.59 17.94 -1.89
CA ILE A 558 14.90 19.20 -2.18
C ILE A 558 15.06 19.54 -3.67
N ALA A 559 16.25 19.35 -4.25
CA ALA A 559 16.49 19.53 -5.68
C ALA A 559 15.63 18.58 -6.54
N ILE A 560 15.50 17.31 -6.15
CA ILE A 560 14.63 16.34 -6.84
C ILE A 560 13.16 16.78 -6.77
N LEU A 561 12.68 17.24 -5.62
CA LEU A 561 11.31 17.73 -5.47
C LEU A 561 11.05 18.94 -6.38
N LEU A 562 11.96 19.91 -6.39
CA LEU A 562 11.89 21.08 -7.26
C LEU A 562 11.82 20.70 -8.74
N LYS A 563 12.55 19.66 -9.16
CA LYS A 563 12.59 19.14 -10.53
C LYS A 563 11.36 18.30 -10.90
N SER A 564 10.78 17.59 -9.93
CA SER A 564 9.69 16.64 -10.16
C SER A 564 8.34 17.29 -10.44
N THR A 565 8.03 18.44 -9.84
CA THR A 565 6.72 19.08 -9.97
C THR A 565 6.61 20.08 -11.13
N GLU A 566 7.10 19.71 -12.32
CA GLU A 566 6.73 20.41 -13.55
C GLU A 566 5.28 20.05 -13.94
N GLU A 567 4.32 20.89 -13.54
CA GLU A 567 3.01 20.91 -14.20
C GLU A 567 3.03 22.05 -15.24
N GLU A 568 3.05 21.71 -16.54
CA GLU A 568 2.66 22.67 -17.58
C GLU A 568 1.21 23.09 -17.31
N SER A 569 1.02 24.29 -16.78
CA SER A 569 -0.31 24.89 -16.65
C SER A 569 -0.83 25.29 -18.03
N LYS A 570 -1.51 24.38 -18.73
CA LYS A 570 -2.39 24.71 -19.84
C LYS A 570 -3.80 24.31 -19.43
N GLY A 571 -4.70 25.27 -19.26
CA GLY A 571 -6.07 25.02 -18.78
C GLY A 571 -6.92 24.25 -19.79
N ASP A 572 -8.18 23.95 -19.44
CA ASP A 572 -9.05 23.09 -20.24
C ASP A 572 -9.52 23.75 -21.54
N VAL A 573 -9.75 22.94 -22.58
CA VAL A 573 -10.40 23.36 -23.83
C VAL A 573 -11.79 23.94 -23.52
N GLY A 574 -12.05 25.16 -23.94
CA GLY A 574 -13.36 25.80 -23.75
C GLY A 574 -14.41 25.20 -24.69
N ILE A 575 -15.63 24.96 -24.22
CA ILE A 575 -16.74 24.45 -25.06
C ILE A 575 -17.84 25.49 -25.15
N ILE A 576 -18.15 25.95 -26.35
CA ILE A 576 -19.25 26.88 -26.60
C ILE A 576 -20.32 26.15 -27.40
N VAL A 577 -21.55 26.20 -26.92
CA VAL A 577 -22.74 25.66 -27.59
C VAL A 577 -23.56 26.82 -28.13
N ALA A 578 -23.77 26.88 -29.43
CA ALA A 578 -24.61 27.89 -30.08
C ALA A 578 -25.80 27.24 -30.80
N ALA A 579 -27.03 27.59 -30.43
CA ALA A 579 -28.24 26.98 -30.99
C ALA A 579 -29.35 27.99 -31.26
N HIS A 580 -30.17 27.74 -32.28
CA HIS A 580 -31.29 28.62 -32.61
C HIS A 580 -32.41 28.50 -31.59
N GLY A 581 -32.98 29.64 -31.21
CA GLY A 581 -34.01 29.75 -30.18
C GLY A 581 -33.54 30.57 -28.98
N ASN A 582 -34.49 30.89 -28.09
CA ASN A 582 -34.26 31.82 -26.99
C ASN A 582 -33.63 31.17 -25.74
N SER A 583 -33.57 29.84 -25.69
CA SER A 583 -33.05 29.09 -24.53
C SER A 583 -32.53 27.69 -24.90
N THR A 584 -32.38 27.40 -26.18
CA THR A 584 -32.03 26.06 -26.68
C THR A 584 -30.63 25.64 -26.25
N ALA A 585 -29.64 26.51 -26.46
CA ALA A 585 -28.26 26.24 -26.05
C ALA A 585 -28.15 26.24 -24.52
N SER A 586 -28.81 27.21 -23.86
CA SER A 586 -28.80 27.31 -22.39
C SER A 586 -29.40 26.07 -21.73
N SER A 587 -30.51 25.55 -22.28
CA SER A 587 -31.14 24.32 -21.80
C SER A 587 -30.21 23.11 -21.91
N MET A 588 -29.59 22.90 -23.09
CA MET A 588 -28.65 21.79 -23.29
C MET A 588 -27.43 21.87 -22.36
N VAL A 589 -26.85 23.06 -22.19
CA VAL A 589 -25.70 23.27 -21.30
C VAL A 589 -26.07 23.08 -19.83
N ASN A 590 -27.25 23.51 -19.39
CA ASN A 590 -27.70 23.34 -18.01
C ASN A 590 -27.89 21.86 -17.64
N VAL A 591 -28.41 21.04 -18.57
CA VAL A 591 -28.50 19.58 -18.38
C VAL A 591 -27.11 18.99 -18.17
N VAL A 592 -26.14 19.38 -18.99
CA VAL A 592 -24.76 18.86 -18.88
C VAL A 592 -24.07 19.35 -17.60
N LYS A 593 -24.25 20.63 -17.20
CA LYS A 593 -23.73 21.15 -15.93
C LYS A 593 -24.36 20.47 -14.71
N GLY A 594 -25.65 20.13 -14.77
CA GLY A 594 -26.32 19.36 -13.72
C GLY A 594 -25.76 17.94 -13.56
N LEU A 595 -25.29 17.33 -14.66
CA LEU A 595 -24.73 15.97 -14.67
C LEU A 595 -23.22 15.92 -14.38
N LEU A 596 -22.44 16.90 -14.85
CA LEU A 596 -20.96 16.88 -14.82
C LEU A 596 -20.33 18.00 -13.99
N GLY A 597 -21.13 18.85 -13.32
CA GLY A 597 -20.65 19.89 -12.42
C GLY A 597 -20.08 21.13 -13.12
N ASN A 598 -19.14 21.83 -12.46
CA ASN A 598 -18.54 23.07 -12.96
C ASN A 598 -17.49 22.81 -14.04
N SER A 599 -17.92 22.54 -15.27
CA SER A 599 -17.04 22.36 -16.45
C SER A 599 -16.88 23.68 -17.25
N ASN A 600 -15.80 23.81 -18.02
CA ASN A 600 -15.51 24.99 -18.87
C ASN A 600 -16.42 25.04 -20.12
N ILE A 601 -17.74 25.18 -19.91
CA ILE A 601 -18.78 25.18 -20.94
C ILE A 601 -19.72 26.39 -20.85
N SER A 602 -20.08 26.96 -22.01
CA SER A 602 -21.07 28.03 -22.16
C SER A 602 -22.09 27.79 -23.25
N ALA A 603 -23.28 28.35 -23.06
CA ALA A 603 -24.30 28.52 -24.08
C ALA A 603 -24.24 29.90 -24.75
N VAL A 604 -24.70 29.96 -26.00
CA VAL A 604 -25.04 31.16 -26.78
C VAL A 604 -26.36 30.88 -27.51
N ASP A 605 -27.46 31.46 -27.02
CA ASP A 605 -28.77 31.33 -27.65
C ASP A 605 -28.91 32.29 -28.85
N MET A 606 -29.54 31.83 -29.94
CA MET A 606 -29.68 32.60 -31.19
C MET A 606 -31.16 32.85 -31.54
N PRO A 607 -31.78 33.92 -31.01
CA PRO A 607 -33.13 34.32 -31.39
C PRO A 607 -33.24 34.62 -32.89
N LEU A 608 -34.37 34.23 -33.51
CA LEU A 608 -34.58 34.33 -34.97
C LEU A 608 -34.67 35.78 -35.49
N ASP A 609 -34.92 36.74 -34.61
CA ASP A 609 -34.97 38.18 -34.88
C ASP A 609 -33.58 38.85 -34.86
N VAL A 610 -32.52 38.11 -34.51
CA VAL A 610 -31.16 38.62 -34.40
C VAL A 610 -30.32 38.23 -35.62
N SER A 611 -29.62 39.21 -36.21
CA SER A 611 -28.77 38.96 -37.38
C SER A 611 -27.57 38.05 -37.02
N PRO A 612 -27.15 37.11 -37.90
CA PRO A 612 -25.99 36.24 -37.67
C PRO A 612 -24.67 36.98 -37.39
N LYS A 613 -24.49 38.18 -37.96
CA LYS A 613 -23.32 39.03 -37.68
C LYS A 613 -23.24 39.44 -36.20
N LYS A 614 -24.39 39.72 -35.58
CA LYS A 614 -24.46 40.12 -34.17
C LYS A 614 -24.19 38.92 -33.24
N ILE A 615 -24.66 37.73 -33.63
CA ILE A 615 -24.34 36.47 -32.92
C ILE A 615 -22.84 36.15 -33.01
N LEU A 616 -22.22 36.36 -34.18
CA LEU A 616 -20.79 36.13 -34.35
C LEU A 616 -19.94 36.97 -33.39
N GLU A 617 -20.29 38.25 -33.18
CA GLU A 617 -19.59 39.11 -32.21
C GLU A 617 -19.74 38.59 -30.76
N VAL A 618 -20.93 38.09 -30.39
CA VAL A 618 -21.17 37.47 -29.07
C VAL A 618 -20.34 36.19 -28.90
N VAL A 619 -20.24 35.35 -29.94
CA VAL A 619 -19.40 34.15 -29.91
C VAL A 619 -17.92 34.51 -29.78
N ILE A 620 -17.45 35.56 -30.48
CA ILE A 620 -16.07 36.04 -30.37
C ILE A 620 -15.73 36.52 -28.96
N GLU A 621 -16.61 37.26 -28.31
CA GLU A 621 -16.44 37.66 -26.90
C GLU A 621 -16.36 36.42 -26.00
N ARG A 622 -17.24 35.46 -26.22
CA ARG A 622 -17.28 34.23 -25.41
C ARG A 622 -16.05 33.35 -25.60
N VAL A 623 -15.51 33.27 -26.81
CA VAL A 623 -14.25 32.56 -27.10
C VAL A 623 -13.09 33.17 -26.31
N LYS A 624 -13.01 34.50 -26.23
CA LYS A 624 -11.97 35.20 -25.45
C LYS A 624 -12.10 34.97 -23.95
N GLU A 625 -13.31 34.86 -23.44
CA GLU A 625 -13.56 34.58 -22.02
C GLU A 625 -13.25 33.13 -21.63
N MET A 626 -13.42 32.19 -22.56
CA MET A 626 -13.37 30.76 -22.28
C MET A 626 -12.04 30.08 -22.61
N ASP A 627 -11.20 30.74 -23.40
CA ASP A 627 -9.88 30.20 -23.72
C ASP A 627 -8.94 30.27 -22.52
N ASN A 628 -8.51 29.10 -22.05
CA ASN A 628 -7.50 28.95 -21.01
C ASN A 628 -6.13 28.51 -21.57
N GLY A 629 -5.87 28.79 -22.85
CA GLY A 629 -4.61 28.50 -23.54
C GLY A 629 -4.57 27.17 -24.29
N ARG A 630 -5.71 26.46 -24.41
CA ARG A 630 -5.87 25.24 -25.22
C ARG A 630 -6.88 25.37 -26.35
N GLY A 631 -7.41 26.57 -26.58
CA GLY A 631 -8.38 26.84 -27.64
C GLY A 631 -9.80 26.45 -27.27
N VAL A 632 -10.72 26.64 -28.24
CA VAL A 632 -12.16 26.54 -27.99
C VAL A 632 -12.84 25.67 -29.05
N LEU A 633 -13.66 24.72 -28.60
CA LEU A 633 -14.55 23.94 -29.45
C LEU A 633 -15.92 24.61 -29.51
N LEU A 634 -16.37 24.93 -30.72
CA LEU A 634 -17.65 25.56 -31.01
C LEU A 634 -18.63 24.53 -31.56
N LEU A 635 -19.66 24.18 -30.81
CA LEU A 635 -20.72 23.27 -31.22
C LEU A 635 -21.93 24.08 -31.68
N VAL A 636 -22.38 23.88 -32.92
CA VAL A 636 -23.46 24.68 -33.51
C VAL A 636 -24.61 23.82 -34.03
N ASP A 637 -25.83 24.34 -33.91
CA ASP A 637 -27.06 23.64 -34.32
C ASP A 637 -27.22 23.57 -35.83
N MET A 638 -27.04 24.71 -36.53
CA MET A 638 -27.20 24.79 -37.99
C MET A 638 -25.97 25.41 -38.67
N GLY A 639 -25.59 24.83 -39.82
CA GLY A 639 -24.28 24.96 -40.47
C GLY A 639 -23.80 26.36 -40.92
N SER A 640 -24.56 27.44 -40.67
CA SER A 640 -24.14 28.79 -41.04
C SER A 640 -22.96 29.29 -40.19
N LEU A 641 -22.89 28.88 -38.91
CA LEU A 641 -21.83 29.30 -38.00
C LEU A 641 -20.55 28.45 -38.08
N VAL A 642 -20.62 27.23 -38.63
CA VAL A 642 -19.49 26.29 -38.71
C VAL A 642 -18.31 26.90 -39.44
N LYS A 643 -18.59 27.67 -40.50
CA LYS A 643 -17.57 28.29 -41.37
C LYS A 643 -16.85 29.48 -40.73
N PHE A 644 -17.27 29.92 -39.53
CA PHE A 644 -16.63 31.03 -38.84
C PHE A 644 -15.47 30.59 -37.94
N ASP A 645 -15.15 29.31 -37.80
CA ASP A 645 -13.98 28.85 -37.02
C ASP A 645 -12.68 29.55 -37.45
N THR A 646 -12.44 29.61 -38.76
CA THR A 646 -11.31 30.32 -39.39
C THR A 646 -11.38 31.82 -39.15
N THR A 647 -12.54 32.45 -39.32
CA THR A 647 -12.74 33.89 -39.11
C THR A 647 -12.55 34.28 -37.64
N ILE A 648 -13.02 33.46 -36.70
CA ILE A 648 -12.86 33.66 -35.26
C ILE A 648 -11.39 33.48 -34.89
N THR A 649 -10.73 32.44 -35.42
CA THR A 649 -9.30 32.19 -35.20
C THR A 649 -8.44 33.37 -35.69
N GLU A 650 -8.70 33.88 -36.89
CA GLU A 650 -7.97 35.03 -37.45
C GLU A 650 -8.18 36.33 -36.64
N ARG A 651 -9.38 36.55 -36.11
CA ARG A 651 -9.71 37.77 -35.35
C ARG A 651 -9.29 37.72 -33.89
N THR A 652 -9.17 36.53 -33.30
CA THR A 652 -8.88 36.36 -31.86
C THR A 652 -7.47 35.87 -31.59
N GLY A 653 -6.81 35.20 -32.55
CA GLY A 653 -5.55 34.49 -32.34
C GLY A 653 -5.70 33.17 -31.57
N ILE A 654 -6.93 32.79 -31.19
CA ILE A 654 -7.25 31.60 -30.43
C ILE A 654 -7.65 30.49 -31.41
N GLN A 655 -7.10 29.29 -31.25
CA GLN A 655 -7.48 28.15 -32.09
C GLN A 655 -8.94 27.75 -31.81
N VAL A 656 -9.78 27.81 -32.84
CA VAL A 656 -11.19 27.40 -32.76
C VAL A 656 -11.49 26.30 -33.77
N ARG A 657 -12.28 25.31 -33.36
CA ARG A 657 -12.83 24.27 -34.23
C ARG A 657 -14.33 24.16 -34.06
N SER A 658 -15.06 24.09 -35.17
CA SER A 658 -16.53 24.08 -35.16
C SER A 658 -17.12 22.75 -35.63
N ILE A 659 -18.13 22.24 -34.94
CA ILE A 659 -18.89 21.03 -35.32
C ILE A 659 -20.38 21.39 -35.41
N ASP A 660 -21.06 20.97 -36.48
CA ASP A 660 -22.51 21.13 -36.66
C ASP A 660 -23.35 20.03 -36.00
N MET A 661 -24.67 20.18 -36.09
CA MET A 661 -25.66 19.25 -35.56
C MET A 661 -25.50 19.02 -34.06
N VAL A 662 -25.40 20.13 -33.31
CA VAL A 662 -25.25 20.04 -31.86
C VAL A 662 -26.43 19.32 -31.21
N SER A 663 -26.11 18.36 -30.34
CA SER A 663 -27.06 17.61 -29.55
C SER A 663 -26.54 17.47 -28.13
N THR A 664 -27.43 17.27 -27.14
CA THR A 664 -27.03 17.07 -25.75
C THR A 664 -25.99 15.94 -25.56
N PRO A 665 -26.08 14.79 -26.26
CA PRO A 665 -25.04 13.75 -26.21
C PRO A 665 -23.68 14.21 -26.75
N LEU A 666 -23.66 14.99 -27.84
CA LEU A 666 -22.42 15.54 -28.41
C LEU A 666 -21.74 16.49 -27.41
N ILE A 667 -22.52 17.33 -26.74
CA ILE A 667 -22.03 18.26 -25.72
C ILE A 667 -21.48 17.50 -24.51
N LEU A 668 -22.19 16.48 -24.05
CA LEU A 668 -21.76 15.65 -22.93
C LEU A 668 -20.44 14.93 -23.22
N GLU A 669 -20.28 14.42 -24.44
CA GLU A 669 -19.06 13.76 -24.87
C GLU A 669 -17.89 14.75 -25.07
N ALA A 670 -18.16 15.97 -25.54
CA ALA A 670 -17.15 17.04 -25.60
C ALA A 670 -16.66 17.45 -24.20
N VAL A 671 -17.56 17.62 -23.23
CA VAL A 671 -17.21 17.97 -21.85
C VAL A 671 -16.43 16.83 -21.18
N ARG A 672 -16.86 15.59 -21.38
CA ARG A 672 -16.15 14.41 -20.87
C ARG A 672 -14.72 14.32 -21.43
N LYS A 673 -14.56 14.55 -22.74
CA LYS A 673 -13.24 14.50 -23.41
C LYS A 673 -12.31 15.65 -23.02
N SER A 674 -12.85 16.86 -22.82
CA SER A 674 -12.06 18.02 -22.39
C SER A 674 -11.69 17.98 -20.91
N SER A 675 -12.67 17.85 -20.01
CA SER A 675 -12.48 18.07 -18.57
C SER A 675 -12.09 16.79 -17.80
N ILE A 676 -12.55 15.62 -18.24
CA ILE A 676 -12.30 14.35 -17.53
C ILE A 676 -11.11 13.61 -18.14
N LEU A 677 -10.94 13.67 -19.47
CA LEU A 677 -9.88 12.96 -20.20
C LEU A 677 -8.69 13.84 -20.63
N ASP A 678 -8.73 15.14 -20.36
CA ASP A 678 -7.65 16.11 -20.62
C ASP A 678 -7.15 16.09 -22.09
N MET A 679 -8.08 15.96 -23.05
CA MET A 679 -7.76 15.93 -24.48
C MET A 679 -7.56 17.34 -25.06
N ASP A 680 -6.67 17.48 -26.05
CA ASP A 680 -6.45 18.72 -26.77
C ASP A 680 -7.52 18.99 -27.84
N LEU A 681 -7.72 20.26 -28.20
CA LEU A 681 -8.81 20.71 -29.09
C LEU A 681 -8.91 19.95 -30.41
N ILE A 682 -7.78 19.62 -31.04
CA ILE A 682 -7.74 18.93 -32.34
C ILE A 682 -8.20 17.47 -32.20
N ASP A 683 -7.83 16.81 -31.10
CA ASP A 683 -8.21 15.42 -30.83
C ASP A 683 -9.71 15.32 -30.49
N ILE A 684 -10.21 16.28 -29.71
CA ILE A 684 -11.65 16.40 -29.43
C ILE A 684 -12.42 16.63 -30.74
N TYR A 685 -11.98 17.57 -31.57
CA TYR A 685 -12.63 17.88 -32.84
C TYR A 685 -12.68 16.66 -33.77
N ASN A 686 -11.55 15.98 -33.99
CA ASN A 686 -11.50 14.82 -34.88
C ASN A 686 -12.34 13.65 -34.37
N SER A 687 -12.46 13.50 -33.06
CA SER A 687 -13.28 12.45 -32.45
C SER A 687 -14.78 12.74 -32.56
N LEU A 688 -15.17 14.02 -32.61
CA LEU A 688 -16.58 14.42 -32.56
C LEU A 688 -17.18 14.82 -33.92
N LYS A 689 -16.36 15.14 -34.92
CA LYS A 689 -16.86 15.61 -36.24
C LYS A 689 -17.77 14.59 -36.96
N ASP A 690 -17.53 13.29 -36.74
CA ASP A 690 -18.28 12.19 -37.38
C ASP A 690 -19.24 11.52 -36.39
N PHE A 691 -19.51 12.15 -35.25
CA PHE A 691 -20.37 11.60 -34.21
C PHE A 691 -21.85 11.61 -34.66
N LYS A 692 -22.36 10.44 -35.08
CA LYS A 692 -23.75 10.25 -35.51
C LYS A 692 -24.66 9.72 -34.39
N GLY A 693 -24.29 9.98 -33.14
CA GLY A 693 -24.91 9.33 -31.99
C GLY A 693 -24.45 7.89 -31.83
N TYR A 694 -25.11 7.14 -30.95
CA TYR A 694 -24.64 5.83 -30.50
C TYR A 694 -25.00 4.65 -31.42
N ASN A 695 -25.60 4.89 -32.60
CA ASN A 695 -26.08 3.84 -33.51
C ASN A 695 -25.92 4.24 -34.99
N ASP A 696 -24.90 3.76 -35.72
CA ASP A 696 -25.13 3.06 -37.01
C ASP A 696 -23.87 2.40 -37.63
N TYR A 697 -24.10 1.27 -38.31
CA TYR A 697 -23.13 0.43 -39.03
C TYR A 697 -23.46 0.41 -40.53
N SER A 698 -22.52 0.74 -41.41
CA SER A 698 -22.64 0.41 -42.85
C SER A 698 -21.28 0.16 -43.51
N ASN A 699 -21.16 -1.01 -44.13
CA ASN A 699 -19.99 -1.59 -44.79
C ASN A 699 -19.86 -1.18 -46.27
N GLU A 700 -18.64 -0.84 -46.72
CA GLU A 700 -18.14 -1.15 -48.07
C GLU A 700 -16.64 -1.52 -48.00
N LYS A 701 -16.22 -2.53 -48.77
CA LYS A 701 -14.88 -3.16 -48.77
C LYS A 701 -14.01 -2.69 -49.94
N VAL A 702 -12.74 -2.35 -49.68
CA VAL A 702 -11.64 -2.30 -50.67
C VAL A 702 -10.30 -2.73 -50.01
N TYR A 703 -9.48 -3.51 -50.72
CA TYR A 703 -8.28 -4.23 -50.27
C TYR A 703 -7.07 -3.34 -49.85
N LEU A 704 -6.31 -3.81 -48.84
CA LEU A 704 -5.15 -3.14 -48.21
C LEU A 704 -3.82 -3.83 -48.52
N GLU A 705 -2.77 -3.08 -48.86
CA GLU A 705 -1.40 -3.66 -48.92
C GLU A 705 -0.27 -2.89 -48.20
N ASP A 706 -0.50 -1.80 -47.44
CA ASP A 706 0.65 -1.16 -46.74
C ASP A 706 0.37 -0.45 -45.40
N LYS A 707 -0.54 -1.01 -44.59
CA LYS A 707 -0.86 -0.51 -43.24
C LYS A 707 -0.34 -1.45 -42.15
N VAL A 708 0.26 -0.89 -41.09
CA VAL A 708 0.85 -1.65 -39.98
C VAL A 708 0.40 -1.13 -38.61
N ILE A 709 0.34 -2.03 -37.62
CA ILE A 709 0.19 -1.69 -36.20
C ILE A 709 1.52 -2.00 -35.50
N VAL A 710 1.93 -1.13 -34.58
CA VAL A 710 3.19 -1.31 -33.84
C VAL A 710 2.88 -1.67 -32.39
N THR A 711 3.45 -2.76 -31.86
CA THR A 711 3.35 -3.09 -30.43
C THR A 711 4.62 -2.71 -29.69
N VAL A 712 4.52 -2.10 -28.51
CA VAL A 712 5.68 -1.55 -27.76
C VAL A 712 5.79 -2.16 -26.37
N CYS A 713 6.92 -2.80 -26.09
CA CYS A 713 7.25 -3.32 -24.75
C CYS A 713 8.70 -3.02 -24.34
N SER A 714 9.01 -3.18 -23.05
CA SER A 714 10.30 -2.85 -22.44
C SER A 714 11.50 -3.55 -23.07
N SER A 715 11.41 -4.85 -23.35
CA SER A 715 12.51 -5.67 -23.87
C SER A 715 12.53 -5.86 -25.39
N GLY A 716 11.41 -5.59 -26.09
CA GLY A 716 11.24 -5.89 -27.51
C GLY A 716 11.28 -7.40 -27.88
N LYS A 717 11.32 -8.32 -26.90
CA LYS A 717 11.23 -9.79 -27.09
C LYS A 717 10.34 -10.42 -26.01
N GLY A 718 9.53 -11.42 -26.36
CA GLY A 718 8.61 -12.12 -25.45
C GLY A 718 7.30 -11.36 -25.21
N THR A 719 7.28 -10.35 -24.33
CA THR A 719 6.03 -9.63 -23.97
C THR A 719 5.46 -8.80 -25.12
N ALA A 720 6.33 -8.23 -25.99
CA ALA A 720 5.90 -7.56 -27.22
C ALA A 720 5.31 -8.55 -28.24
N GLU A 721 5.76 -9.81 -28.22
CA GLU A 721 5.26 -10.88 -29.09
C GLU A 721 3.91 -11.41 -28.59
N LYS A 722 3.74 -11.62 -27.28
CA LYS A 722 2.42 -11.93 -26.70
C LYS A 722 1.41 -10.80 -26.93
N LEU A 723 1.82 -9.54 -26.75
CA LEU A 723 0.96 -8.39 -27.05
C LEU A 723 0.61 -8.33 -28.54
N LYS A 724 1.57 -8.68 -29.41
CA LYS A 724 1.31 -8.83 -30.84
C LYS A 724 0.25 -9.90 -31.10
N GLU A 725 0.34 -11.09 -30.50
CA GLU A 725 -0.65 -12.17 -30.68
C GLU A 725 -2.06 -11.74 -30.25
N ILE A 726 -2.19 -11.04 -29.11
CA ILE A 726 -3.47 -10.51 -28.63
C ILE A 726 -4.05 -9.53 -29.64
N VAL A 727 -3.23 -8.56 -30.09
CA VAL A 727 -3.69 -7.55 -31.06
C VAL A 727 -3.99 -8.20 -32.42
N GLU A 728 -3.25 -9.23 -32.85
CA GLU A 728 -3.52 -9.97 -34.08
C GLU A 728 -4.90 -10.64 -34.03
N LYS A 729 -5.25 -11.28 -32.91
CA LYS A 729 -6.60 -11.86 -32.73
C LYS A 729 -7.70 -10.80 -32.70
N VAL A 730 -7.46 -9.67 -32.01
CA VAL A 730 -8.41 -8.55 -31.96
C VAL A 730 -8.64 -7.98 -33.36
N VAL A 731 -7.56 -7.72 -34.11
CA VAL A 731 -7.67 -7.20 -35.48
C VAL A 731 -8.34 -8.23 -36.39
N LEU A 732 -7.96 -9.51 -36.32
CA LEU A 732 -8.58 -10.56 -37.12
C LEU A 732 -10.08 -10.70 -36.84
N ASN A 733 -10.51 -10.61 -35.59
CA ASN A 733 -11.94 -10.65 -35.25
C ASN A 733 -12.67 -9.38 -35.68
N LEU A 734 -12.02 -8.22 -35.49
CA LEU A 734 -12.58 -6.95 -35.91
C LEU A 734 -12.68 -6.84 -37.41
N THR A 735 -11.72 -7.26 -38.23
CA THR A 735 -11.70 -6.97 -39.67
C THR A 735 -11.93 -8.18 -40.57
N GLY A 736 -11.78 -9.39 -40.03
CA GLY A 736 -11.74 -10.65 -40.80
C GLY A 736 -10.46 -10.85 -41.61
N GLU A 737 -9.48 -9.95 -41.51
CA GLU A 737 -8.24 -9.96 -42.29
C GLU A 737 -7.02 -9.80 -41.36
N ASN A 738 -5.93 -10.50 -41.67
CA ASN A 738 -4.68 -10.38 -40.91
C ASN A 738 -3.95 -9.10 -41.29
N MET A 739 -3.73 -8.22 -40.31
CA MET A 739 -2.93 -7.02 -40.48
C MET A 739 -1.50 -7.24 -39.97
N LYS A 740 -0.50 -6.64 -40.62
CA LYS A 740 0.90 -6.78 -40.23
C LYS A 740 1.18 -6.01 -38.93
N ILE A 741 1.52 -6.75 -37.86
CA ILE A 741 1.85 -6.19 -36.55
C ILE A 741 3.35 -6.31 -36.25
N ILE A 742 3.99 -5.19 -35.90
CA ILE A 742 5.45 -5.08 -35.72
C ILE A 742 5.78 -4.80 -34.25
N PRO A 743 6.41 -5.73 -33.53
CA PRO A 743 6.83 -5.52 -32.15
C PRO A 743 8.14 -4.72 -32.09
N ILE A 744 8.17 -3.70 -31.23
CA ILE A 744 9.31 -2.80 -31.03
C ILE A 744 9.64 -2.69 -29.54
N GLY A 745 10.94 -2.71 -29.24
CA GLY A 745 11.46 -2.43 -27.90
C GLY A 745 11.56 -0.93 -27.59
N ILE A 746 11.34 -0.54 -26.34
CA ILE A 746 11.38 0.86 -25.87
C ILE A 746 12.69 1.59 -26.20
N ARG A 747 13.83 0.87 -26.24
CA ARG A 747 15.18 1.43 -26.43
C ARG A 747 15.36 2.12 -27.79
N ASP A 748 14.75 1.59 -28.84
CA ASP A 748 14.87 2.11 -30.21
C ASP A 748 13.55 2.64 -30.77
N LEU A 749 12.55 2.90 -29.91
CA LEU A 749 11.18 3.20 -30.33
C LEU A 749 11.12 4.34 -31.34
N ASP A 750 11.63 5.52 -30.99
CA ASP A 750 11.53 6.72 -31.84
C ASP A 750 12.32 6.55 -33.16
N LYS A 751 13.46 5.85 -33.12
CA LYS A 751 14.28 5.61 -34.32
C LYS A 751 13.59 4.64 -35.28
N LYS A 752 13.05 3.53 -34.77
CA LYS A 752 12.35 2.52 -35.58
C LYS A 752 10.99 3.01 -36.06
N ILE A 753 10.27 3.81 -35.28
CA ILE A 753 9.02 4.45 -35.73
C ILE A 753 9.30 5.35 -36.94
N LYS A 754 10.35 6.18 -36.90
CA LYS A 754 10.75 7.01 -38.06
C LYS A 754 11.18 6.21 -39.28
N GLU A 755 11.83 5.06 -39.09
CA GLU A 755 12.18 4.15 -40.19
C GLU A 755 10.94 3.48 -40.79
N LEU A 756 10.00 3.03 -39.94
CA LEU A 756 8.75 2.39 -40.37
C LEU A 756 7.80 3.37 -41.06
N GLN A 757 7.71 4.62 -40.61
CA GLN A 757 6.90 5.66 -41.26
C GLN A 757 7.36 5.97 -42.69
N LYS A 758 8.60 5.64 -43.07
CA LYS A 758 9.10 5.80 -44.45
C LYS A 758 8.63 4.68 -45.38
N GLN A 759 8.24 3.53 -44.84
CA GLN A 759 7.97 2.31 -45.59
C GLN A 759 6.51 1.84 -45.46
N HIS A 760 5.82 2.21 -44.39
CA HIS A 760 4.47 1.75 -44.07
C HIS A 760 3.64 2.87 -43.44
N THR A 761 2.31 2.79 -43.61
CA THR A 761 1.38 3.66 -42.90
C THR A 761 1.06 3.07 -41.52
N ILE A 762 1.54 3.71 -40.45
CA ILE A 762 1.28 3.25 -39.07
C ILE A 762 -0.13 3.68 -38.65
N VAL A 763 -1.00 2.69 -38.41
CA VAL A 763 -2.40 2.91 -38.01
C VAL A 763 -2.52 3.22 -36.51
N ALA A 764 -1.77 2.49 -35.70
CA ALA A 764 -1.76 2.66 -34.25
C ALA A 764 -0.46 2.12 -33.64
N VAL A 765 -0.11 2.66 -32.48
CA VAL A 765 0.96 2.16 -31.61
C VAL A 765 0.33 1.68 -30.31
N ILE A 766 0.54 0.42 -29.94
CA ILE A 766 -0.09 -0.22 -28.79
C ILE A 766 0.97 -0.68 -27.80
N GLY A 767 0.97 -0.19 -26.56
CA GLY A 767 2.00 -0.64 -25.61
C GLY A 767 2.15 0.21 -24.35
N VAL A 768 3.31 0.10 -23.71
CA VAL A 768 3.59 0.76 -22.41
C VAL A 768 4.24 2.15 -22.55
N LYS A 769 4.72 2.52 -23.73
CA LYS A 769 5.38 3.82 -23.99
C LYS A 769 4.91 4.42 -25.32
N ARG A 770 4.52 5.69 -25.28
CA ARG A 770 4.15 6.48 -26.46
C ARG A 770 5.42 6.95 -27.21
N PRO A 771 5.48 6.83 -28.55
CA PRO A 771 6.56 7.41 -29.34
C PRO A 771 6.52 8.94 -29.31
N LYS A 772 7.64 9.60 -29.60
CA LYS A 772 7.70 11.08 -29.64
C LYS A 772 6.90 11.69 -30.80
N GLU A 773 6.69 10.92 -31.87
CA GLU A 773 5.88 11.30 -33.02
C GLU A 773 4.39 11.30 -32.65
N GLN A 774 3.61 12.25 -33.20
CA GLN A 774 2.16 12.33 -33.01
C GLN A 774 1.46 11.20 -33.78
N LEU A 775 1.47 9.99 -33.22
CA LEU A 775 0.78 8.81 -33.74
C LEU A 775 -0.33 8.36 -32.77
N PRO A 776 -1.43 7.78 -33.29
CA PRO A 776 -2.46 7.18 -32.46
C PRO A 776 -1.86 6.13 -31.51
N PHE A 777 -2.11 6.27 -30.21
CA PHE A 777 -1.52 5.41 -29.18
C PHE A 777 -2.57 4.81 -28.26
N ILE A 778 -2.52 3.49 -28.09
CA ILE A 778 -3.37 2.73 -27.17
C ILE A 778 -2.45 2.13 -26.10
N SER A 779 -2.61 2.55 -24.86
CA SER A 779 -1.87 1.94 -23.74
C SER A 779 -2.34 0.51 -23.50
N LEU A 780 -1.46 -0.36 -23.01
CA LEU A 780 -1.82 -1.74 -22.65
C LEU A 780 -3.01 -1.82 -21.69
N GLU A 781 -3.05 -0.94 -20.68
CA GLU A 781 -4.15 -0.83 -19.71
C GLU A 781 -5.49 -0.60 -20.41
N LYS A 782 -5.56 0.40 -21.29
CA LYS A 782 -6.74 0.68 -22.12
C LYS A 782 -7.17 -0.50 -22.98
N LEU A 783 -6.24 -1.27 -23.54
CA LEU A 783 -6.56 -2.46 -24.34
C LEU A 783 -7.26 -3.54 -23.50
N ILE A 784 -6.83 -3.71 -22.24
CA ILE A 784 -7.42 -4.69 -21.29
C ILE A 784 -8.79 -4.20 -20.78
N ASP A 785 -8.92 -2.90 -20.51
CA ASP A 785 -10.17 -2.27 -20.04
C ASP A 785 -11.27 -2.18 -21.13
N GLY A 786 -11.07 -2.77 -22.32
CA GLY A 786 -12.01 -2.79 -23.45
C GLY A 786 -12.10 -1.49 -24.25
N ASN A 787 -11.82 -0.34 -23.63
CA ASN A 787 -11.74 0.96 -24.29
C ASN A 787 -10.74 0.98 -25.46
N GLY A 788 -9.66 0.21 -25.36
CA GLY A 788 -8.63 0.08 -26.38
C GLY A 788 -9.07 -0.75 -27.58
N GLU A 789 -9.98 -1.72 -27.42
CA GLU A 789 -10.61 -2.40 -28.57
C GLU A 789 -11.51 -1.43 -29.35
N SER A 790 -12.29 -0.61 -28.64
CA SER A 790 -13.13 0.42 -29.28
C SER A 790 -12.29 1.49 -29.97
N MET A 791 -11.21 1.97 -29.34
CA MET A 791 -10.26 2.89 -29.98
C MET A 791 -9.58 2.24 -31.20
N LEU A 792 -9.20 0.96 -31.10
CA LEU A 792 -8.60 0.24 -32.22
C LEU A 792 -9.62 0.07 -33.36
N ARG A 793 -10.88 -0.26 -33.04
CA ARG A 793 -11.99 -0.34 -33.99
C ARG A 793 -12.21 0.98 -34.72
N GLU A 794 -12.24 2.10 -34.01
CA GLU A 794 -12.35 3.44 -34.60
C GLU A 794 -11.14 3.77 -35.49
N LEU A 795 -9.92 3.45 -35.05
CA LEU A 795 -8.71 3.69 -35.82
C LEU A 795 -8.65 2.82 -37.08
N LEU A 796 -9.14 1.58 -37.02
CA LEU A 796 -9.26 0.68 -38.18
C LEU A 796 -10.35 1.18 -39.14
N ASN A 797 -11.52 1.60 -38.63
CA ASN A 797 -12.61 2.18 -39.42
C ASN A 797 -12.19 3.48 -40.12
N ASN A 798 -11.53 4.40 -39.40
CA ASN A 798 -10.98 5.64 -39.96
C ASN A 798 -9.89 5.38 -41.01
N ASN A 799 -9.33 4.18 -41.02
CA ASN A 799 -8.37 3.69 -41.99
C ASN A 799 -9.00 2.78 -43.06
N ASN A 800 -10.31 2.83 -43.29
CA ASN A 800 -11.02 2.09 -44.34
C ASN A 800 -10.88 0.55 -44.23
N LEU A 801 -10.63 0.00 -43.03
CA LEU A 801 -10.66 -1.46 -42.80
C LEU A 801 -12.08 -1.88 -42.46
N SER A 802 -12.63 -2.86 -43.19
CA SER A 802 -14.00 -3.33 -42.98
C SER A 802 -14.11 -4.06 -41.64
N VAL A 803 -14.69 -3.43 -40.63
CA VAL A 803 -14.88 -4.09 -39.34
C VAL A 803 -16.08 -5.04 -39.40
N ILE A 804 -15.83 -6.35 -39.41
CA ILE A 804 -16.82 -7.39 -39.15
C ILE A 804 -17.28 -7.24 -37.70
N ASN A 805 -18.59 -7.10 -37.54
CA ASN A 805 -19.19 -6.81 -36.27
C ASN A 805 -19.36 -8.09 -35.44
N ASN A 806 -18.25 -8.74 -35.07
CA ASN A 806 -18.27 -9.91 -34.21
C ASN A 806 -17.79 -9.57 -32.80
N SER A 807 -18.59 -10.04 -31.83
CA SER A 807 -18.38 -10.13 -30.38
C SER A 807 -17.65 -8.95 -29.73
N LYS A 808 -18.38 -8.15 -28.93
CA LYS A 808 -17.75 -7.42 -27.82
C LYS A 808 -16.97 -8.43 -26.96
N ASP A 809 -15.92 -7.97 -26.27
CA ASP A 809 -15.21 -8.72 -25.24
C ASP A 809 -14.24 -9.80 -25.75
N VAL A 810 -13.54 -9.56 -26.88
CA VAL A 810 -12.57 -10.53 -27.46
C VAL A 810 -11.36 -10.72 -26.54
N VAL A 811 -10.80 -9.62 -26.06
CA VAL A 811 -9.70 -9.60 -25.11
C VAL A 811 -10.14 -10.23 -23.79
N ILE A 812 -11.34 -9.91 -23.30
CA ILE A 812 -11.87 -10.53 -22.08
C ILE A 812 -12.07 -12.04 -22.28
N ARG A 813 -12.63 -12.46 -23.41
CA ARG A 813 -12.84 -13.87 -23.74
C ARG A 813 -11.52 -14.61 -23.77
N ASP A 814 -10.50 -14.08 -24.43
CA ASP A 814 -9.19 -14.72 -24.55
C ASP A 814 -8.45 -14.73 -23.20
N ILE A 815 -8.51 -13.64 -22.43
CA ILE A 815 -7.97 -13.57 -21.06
C ILE A 815 -8.67 -14.59 -20.15
N CYS A 816 -10.00 -14.64 -20.17
CA CYS A 816 -10.77 -15.56 -19.34
C CYS A 816 -10.59 -17.01 -19.81
N GLU A 817 -10.60 -17.30 -21.11
CA GLU A 817 -10.38 -18.65 -21.64
C GLU A 817 -9.01 -19.18 -21.22
N ASN A 818 -7.94 -18.39 -21.37
CA ASN A 818 -6.60 -18.77 -20.94
C ASN A 818 -6.49 -18.89 -19.41
N SER A 819 -7.12 -17.99 -18.65
CA SER A 819 -7.10 -18.06 -17.18
C SER A 819 -7.87 -19.28 -16.68
N LEU A 820 -9.03 -19.58 -17.28
CA LEU A 820 -9.86 -20.73 -16.91
C LEU A 820 -9.20 -22.07 -17.26
N GLU A 821 -8.28 -22.14 -18.25
CA GLU A 821 -7.44 -23.32 -18.49
C GLU A 821 -6.57 -23.70 -17.29
N GLU A 822 -6.20 -22.74 -16.45
CA GLU A 822 -5.40 -23.00 -15.24
C GLU A 822 -6.27 -23.39 -14.02
N PHE A 823 -7.55 -23.01 -13.98
CA PHE A 823 -8.43 -23.18 -12.81
C PHE A 823 -9.49 -24.28 -12.95
N LEU A 824 -9.95 -24.60 -14.16
CA LEU A 824 -11.01 -25.58 -14.38
C LEU A 824 -10.44 -26.99 -14.62
N THR A 825 -10.88 -27.95 -13.83
CA THR A 825 -10.50 -29.37 -13.88
C THR A 825 -11.56 -30.20 -14.60
N TYR A 826 -12.85 -29.94 -14.36
CA TYR A 826 -13.96 -30.73 -14.88
C TYR A 826 -14.67 -30.08 -16.07
N LEU A 827 -14.76 -28.74 -16.06
CA LEU A 827 -15.41 -27.98 -17.12
C LEU A 827 -14.39 -27.60 -18.19
N ASN A 828 -14.74 -27.77 -19.47
CA ASN A 828 -13.85 -27.38 -20.56
C ASN A 828 -13.93 -25.85 -20.78
N PRO A 829 -12.84 -25.09 -20.56
CA PRO A 829 -12.81 -23.63 -20.65
C PRO A 829 -13.33 -23.10 -21.99
N LYS A 830 -12.91 -23.72 -23.10
CA LYS A 830 -13.28 -23.32 -24.46
C LYS A 830 -14.76 -23.50 -24.75
N LYS A 831 -15.39 -24.49 -24.11
CA LYS A 831 -16.83 -24.77 -24.27
C LYS A 831 -17.69 -23.93 -23.33
N ILE A 832 -17.22 -23.66 -22.11
CA ILE A 832 -18.02 -22.98 -21.09
C ILE A 832 -17.97 -21.46 -21.18
N ILE A 833 -16.88 -20.90 -21.72
CA ILE A 833 -16.71 -19.44 -21.83
C ILE A 833 -17.86 -18.77 -22.59
N GLY A 834 -18.43 -19.44 -23.60
CA GLY A 834 -19.61 -18.95 -24.32
C GLY A 834 -20.84 -18.81 -23.41
N THR A 835 -21.09 -19.81 -22.56
CA THR A 835 -22.21 -19.81 -21.60
C THR A 835 -22.00 -18.79 -20.48
N LEU A 836 -20.75 -18.57 -20.03
CA LEU A 836 -20.42 -17.55 -19.03
C LEU A 836 -20.61 -16.13 -19.58
N MET A 837 -20.24 -15.90 -20.84
CA MET A 837 -20.48 -14.62 -21.51
C MET A 837 -21.99 -14.37 -21.73
N GLU A 838 -22.77 -15.40 -22.06
CA GLU A 838 -24.23 -15.28 -22.17
C GLU A 838 -24.88 -14.96 -20.81
N PHE A 839 -24.35 -15.53 -19.72
CA PHE A 839 -24.76 -15.17 -18.35
C PHE A 839 -24.48 -13.70 -18.04
N ILE A 840 -23.29 -13.19 -18.36
CA ILE A 840 -22.96 -11.77 -18.18
C ILE A 840 -23.90 -10.88 -19.00
N GLY A 841 -24.15 -11.22 -20.27
CA GLY A 841 -25.09 -10.46 -21.10
C GLY A 841 -26.50 -10.42 -20.52
N LYS A 842 -26.99 -11.56 -19.98
CA LYS A 842 -28.30 -11.62 -19.32
C LYS A 842 -28.33 -10.80 -18.02
N LEU A 843 -27.22 -10.78 -17.29
CA LEU A 843 -27.05 -10.00 -16.07
C LEU A 843 -27.07 -8.49 -16.36
N GLU A 844 -26.38 -8.04 -17.41
CA GLU A 844 -26.42 -6.65 -17.89
C GLU A 844 -27.82 -6.23 -18.34
N GLU A 845 -28.55 -7.11 -19.07
CA GLU A 845 -29.94 -6.87 -19.47
C GLU A 845 -30.87 -6.71 -18.26
N ASN A 846 -30.74 -7.58 -17.25
CA ASN A 846 -31.61 -7.59 -16.09
C ASN A 846 -31.31 -6.43 -15.12
N LEU A 847 -30.05 -5.98 -15.05
CA LEU A 847 -29.65 -4.80 -14.27
C LEU A 847 -29.86 -3.47 -15.01
N ASN A 848 -30.11 -3.54 -16.33
CA ASN A 848 -30.18 -2.38 -17.21
C ASN A 848 -28.93 -1.47 -17.10
N ALA A 849 -27.75 -2.08 -16.94
CA ALA A 849 -26.47 -1.42 -16.76
C ALA A 849 -25.33 -2.25 -17.37
N GLU A 850 -24.35 -1.60 -18.03
CA GLU A 850 -23.14 -2.27 -18.49
C GLU A 850 -22.18 -2.49 -17.31
N ILE A 851 -21.69 -3.73 -17.18
CA ILE A 851 -20.72 -4.12 -16.15
C ILE A 851 -19.31 -3.85 -16.69
N ASN A 852 -18.47 -3.19 -15.89
CA ASN A 852 -17.09 -2.92 -16.32
C ASN A 852 -16.29 -4.24 -16.51
N ASN A 853 -15.26 -4.20 -17.36
CA ASN A 853 -14.52 -5.40 -17.76
C ASN A 853 -13.79 -6.10 -16.60
N ASN A 854 -13.29 -5.36 -15.62
CA ASN A 854 -12.63 -5.94 -14.45
C ASN A 854 -13.63 -6.74 -13.59
N THR A 855 -14.83 -6.20 -13.41
CA THR A 855 -15.94 -6.88 -12.74
C THR A 855 -16.43 -8.07 -13.59
N LYS A 856 -16.52 -7.96 -14.92
CA LYS A 856 -16.83 -9.10 -15.81
C LYS A 856 -15.83 -10.24 -15.67
N ILE A 857 -14.53 -9.97 -15.73
CA ILE A 857 -13.47 -10.97 -15.56
C ILE A 857 -13.59 -11.65 -14.19
N SER A 858 -13.84 -10.86 -13.14
CA SER A 858 -13.98 -11.36 -11.77
C SER A 858 -15.20 -12.27 -11.65
N ILE A 859 -16.36 -11.85 -12.16
CA ILE A 859 -17.60 -12.64 -12.13
C ILE A 859 -17.47 -13.89 -12.98
N ILE A 860 -16.92 -13.82 -14.20
CA ILE A 860 -16.69 -14.99 -15.07
C ILE A 860 -15.81 -16.02 -14.37
N SER A 861 -14.72 -15.57 -13.74
CA SER A 861 -13.80 -16.46 -13.02
C SER A 861 -14.48 -17.10 -11.81
N HIS A 862 -15.20 -16.31 -11.01
CA HIS A 862 -15.95 -16.80 -9.85
C HIS A 862 -17.03 -17.82 -10.25
N VAL A 863 -17.86 -17.49 -11.25
CA VAL A 863 -18.98 -18.32 -11.69
C VAL A 863 -18.50 -19.61 -12.34
N ALA A 864 -17.40 -19.58 -13.10
CA ALA A 864 -16.83 -20.79 -13.68
C ALA A 864 -16.40 -21.80 -12.59
N ILE A 865 -15.73 -21.32 -11.55
CA ILE A 865 -15.30 -22.14 -10.40
C ILE A 865 -16.50 -22.57 -9.54
N ALA A 866 -17.49 -21.70 -9.36
CA ALA A 866 -18.73 -22.04 -8.68
C ALA A 866 -19.48 -23.17 -9.39
N LEU A 867 -19.59 -23.12 -10.73
CA LEU A 867 -20.18 -24.20 -11.53
C LEU A 867 -19.39 -25.50 -11.40
N GLU A 868 -18.06 -25.42 -11.29
CA GLU A 868 -17.23 -26.59 -11.04
C GLU A 868 -17.48 -27.21 -9.66
N ARG A 869 -17.64 -26.39 -8.64
CA ARG A 869 -18.05 -26.82 -7.29
C ARG A 869 -19.44 -27.43 -7.24
N MET A 870 -20.35 -27.00 -8.13
CA MET A 870 -21.66 -27.65 -8.26
C MET A 870 -21.57 -29.07 -8.83
N ILE A 871 -20.51 -29.39 -9.58
CA ILE A 871 -20.25 -30.77 -10.05
C ILE A 871 -19.78 -31.66 -8.89
N THR A 872 -18.97 -31.11 -7.97
CA THR A 872 -18.44 -31.84 -6.81
C THR A 872 -19.35 -31.79 -5.57
N ASN A 873 -20.45 -31.03 -5.60
CA ASN A 873 -21.34 -30.73 -4.47
C ASN A 873 -20.65 -30.00 -3.30
N GLU A 874 -19.70 -29.12 -3.59
CA GLU A 874 -18.91 -28.37 -2.61
C GLU A 874 -19.13 -26.85 -2.71
N GLY A 875 -20.40 -26.41 -2.71
CA GLY A 875 -20.74 -24.98 -2.80
C GLY A 875 -20.26 -24.15 -1.62
N LEU A 876 -19.88 -22.89 -1.88
CA LEU A 876 -19.54 -21.93 -0.84
C LEU A 876 -20.73 -21.59 0.06
N LYS A 877 -20.42 -21.12 1.27
CA LYS A 877 -21.38 -20.55 2.22
C LYS A 877 -21.16 -19.05 2.35
N TYR A 878 -22.23 -18.28 2.18
CA TYR A 878 -22.21 -16.83 2.31
C TYR A 878 -22.44 -16.46 3.78
N THR A 879 -21.50 -15.73 4.38
CA THR A 879 -21.47 -15.42 5.83
C THR A 879 -21.78 -13.97 6.17
N ASP A 880 -21.81 -13.08 5.17
CA ASP A 880 -22.15 -11.66 5.31
C ASP A 880 -23.68 -11.43 5.41
N ASP A 881 -24.07 -10.22 5.81
CA ASP A 881 -25.48 -9.86 6.01
C ASP A 881 -26.28 -9.90 4.70
N LYS A 882 -27.16 -10.90 4.59
CA LYS A 882 -28.00 -11.14 3.40
C LYS A 882 -29.01 -10.01 3.16
N ASP A 883 -29.40 -9.30 4.22
CA ASP A 883 -30.37 -8.20 4.14
C ASP A 883 -29.73 -6.88 3.65
N SER A 884 -28.40 -6.83 3.54
CA SER A 884 -27.66 -5.67 3.01
C SER A 884 -27.57 -5.62 1.48
N LEU A 885 -27.93 -6.71 0.79
CA LEU A 885 -27.87 -6.83 -0.66
C LEU A 885 -29.11 -6.21 -1.30
N ASP A 886 -28.93 -5.43 -2.38
CA ASP A 886 -30.04 -4.83 -3.12
C ASP A 886 -30.95 -5.94 -3.71
N PRO A 887 -32.25 -5.98 -3.35
CA PRO A 887 -33.19 -6.98 -3.86
C PRO A 887 -33.25 -7.03 -5.38
N ASN A 888 -33.06 -5.90 -6.07
CA ASN A 888 -33.06 -5.84 -7.53
C ASN A 888 -31.85 -6.57 -8.13
N ILE A 889 -30.68 -6.46 -7.48
CA ILE A 889 -29.46 -7.17 -7.90
C ILE A 889 -29.63 -8.67 -7.67
N VAL A 890 -30.20 -9.07 -6.53
CA VAL A 890 -30.48 -10.48 -6.21
C VAL A 890 -31.45 -11.10 -7.22
N GLU A 891 -32.50 -10.38 -7.63
CA GLU A 891 -33.43 -10.84 -8.65
C GLU A 891 -32.79 -10.93 -10.04
N ALA A 892 -31.94 -9.97 -10.40
CA ALA A 892 -31.20 -9.96 -11.66
C ALA A 892 -30.19 -11.11 -11.75
N VAL A 893 -29.46 -11.42 -10.66
CA VAL A 893 -28.54 -12.56 -10.61
C VAL A 893 -29.32 -13.88 -10.72
N ASN A 894 -30.41 -14.03 -9.96
CA ASN A 894 -31.25 -15.22 -9.97
C ASN A 894 -31.79 -15.55 -11.36
N SER A 895 -32.35 -14.56 -12.05
CA SER A 895 -32.88 -14.71 -13.40
C SER A 895 -31.80 -14.99 -14.44
N SER A 896 -30.58 -14.46 -14.25
CA SER A 896 -29.44 -14.70 -15.15
C SER A 896 -28.88 -16.12 -15.01
N CYS A 897 -28.90 -16.70 -13.81
CA CYS A 897 -28.39 -18.06 -13.56
C CYS A 897 -29.18 -19.17 -14.28
N GLU A 898 -30.39 -18.91 -14.79
CA GLU A 898 -31.17 -19.87 -15.58
C GLU A 898 -30.44 -20.33 -16.85
N VAL A 899 -29.50 -19.53 -17.37
CA VAL A 899 -28.62 -19.91 -18.49
C VAL A 899 -27.87 -21.22 -18.19
N PHE A 900 -27.35 -21.39 -16.97
CA PHE A 900 -26.60 -22.59 -16.59
C PHE A 900 -27.50 -23.82 -16.46
N LYS A 901 -28.73 -23.63 -15.97
CA LYS A 901 -29.72 -24.71 -15.90
C LYS A 901 -30.11 -25.19 -17.30
N ARG A 902 -30.23 -24.27 -18.25
CA ARG A 902 -30.60 -24.56 -19.65
C ARG A 902 -29.50 -25.31 -20.39
N TYR A 903 -28.25 -24.84 -20.32
CA TYR A 903 -27.16 -25.39 -21.13
C TYR A 903 -26.34 -26.48 -20.43
N LEU A 904 -26.15 -26.37 -19.11
CA LEU A 904 -25.28 -27.25 -18.33
C LEU A 904 -26.06 -28.21 -17.41
N LYS A 905 -27.36 -27.98 -17.21
CA LYS A 905 -28.20 -28.68 -16.20
C LYS A 905 -27.64 -28.56 -14.78
N LEU A 906 -26.87 -27.50 -14.50
CA LEU A 906 -26.34 -27.17 -13.19
C LEU A 906 -27.10 -25.98 -12.61
N GLN A 907 -27.18 -25.92 -11.29
CA GLN A 907 -27.75 -24.79 -10.56
C GLN A 907 -26.77 -24.34 -9.48
N LEU A 908 -26.52 -23.04 -9.41
CA LEU A 908 -25.76 -22.45 -8.32
C LEU A 908 -26.61 -22.43 -7.04
N THR A 909 -25.97 -22.63 -5.89
CA THR A 909 -26.61 -22.44 -4.58
C THR A 909 -26.93 -20.97 -4.33
N GLU A 910 -27.88 -20.68 -3.44
CA GLU A 910 -28.20 -19.30 -3.05
C GLU A 910 -26.99 -18.54 -2.51
N ASP A 911 -26.10 -19.24 -1.79
CA ASP A 911 -24.89 -18.65 -1.25
C ASP A 911 -23.88 -18.23 -2.34
N GLU A 912 -23.68 -19.03 -3.39
CA GLU A 912 -22.86 -18.64 -4.56
C GLU A 912 -23.46 -17.43 -5.29
N LYS A 913 -24.79 -17.34 -5.35
CA LYS A 913 -25.47 -16.18 -5.95
C LYS A 913 -25.28 -14.90 -5.13
N TYR A 914 -25.23 -14.99 -3.79
CA TYR A 914 -24.95 -13.83 -2.95
C TYR A 914 -23.52 -13.31 -3.13
N PHE A 915 -22.53 -14.17 -3.34
CA PHE A 915 -21.18 -13.72 -3.72
C PHE A 915 -21.17 -12.95 -5.05
N ILE A 916 -21.92 -13.41 -6.05
CA ILE A 916 -22.08 -12.68 -7.31
C ILE A 916 -22.73 -11.30 -7.06
N CYS A 917 -23.74 -11.23 -6.19
CA CYS A 917 -24.38 -9.96 -5.82
C CYS A 917 -23.39 -9.00 -5.14
N GLN A 918 -22.54 -9.49 -4.24
CA GLN A 918 -21.52 -8.71 -3.55
C GLN A 918 -20.47 -8.14 -4.53
N MET A 919 -20.14 -8.87 -5.60
CA MET A 919 -19.20 -8.41 -6.63
C MET A 919 -19.78 -7.32 -7.53
N LEU A 920 -21.10 -7.09 -7.49
CA LEU A 920 -21.81 -6.05 -8.24
C LEU A 920 -22.07 -4.77 -7.42
N LEU A 921 -21.78 -4.78 -6.11
CA LEU A 921 -21.82 -3.63 -5.21
C LEU A 921 -20.48 -2.87 -5.25
#